data_AF-A0A1Z5K0A0-F1
#
_entry.id   AF-A0A1Z5K0A0-F1
#
_cell.length_a   1.000
_cell.length_b   1.000
_cell.length_c   1.000
_cell.angle_alpha   90.00
_cell.angle_beta   90.00
_cell.angle_gamma   90.00
#
_symmetry.space_group_name_H-M   'P 1'
#
loop_
_entity.id
_entity.type
_entity.pdbx_description
1 polymer ?
#
loop_
_entity_poly.entity_id
_entity_poly.type
_entity_poly.pdbx_seq_one_letter_code
_entity_poly.pdbx_strand_id
1 'polypeptide(L)'
;MKFSPLCVTSLWIVPSLTGARILGTGNGQEEAHPEGRVCRNGAPLTWSPATQAVLSNMGYAEDILQALELYADGFTIGSTQELIVEAQDAAVSGATVRDGQAGDTDFPFGDIKPIVTMGERSVCSESMGQTVVGKPDGMGAYLLNERTVRVIYQSESYGPLEANEARAYPVNNGEAMIGGSHIAGIDYDREKLSRFMNNNGPASNMVVGFDSMIEKAYNLRGEPLGPRMEGNTTVGAHLSNTDANGQWAVEALPRIEYDWFYQSLCSAHMEEAYQWGPGIGLKDDLFITNEEWHAFDNVTNFVGNSKSLYAAGVFSLGGFEKLAEINPQSPDHVMFGVSGYNGDYSGYHPALLARQEEYGLRPDGNEYVWCNNIVPYRMYVGVKGLMEDGSRAPDDDFLARNGLRYGQVYGFAIDMTEDGPTQGMWRDEFHSNATFAYNGAKVEGKWVAQPWKWDGEVRNFEHDGSWDFQLPVPGMKDYKWWNSAGYDEGGAKTEHLSPDVRPGKTGFIQGSTAGYFGHLYVLDVEDVLKGVSGKELPKSFDGEYYVYQGELDVTKQIELGGKFRYTDDADGNRRDATRNWDSTDEDGKVTFEDIDGLEVVYTPTGMHAVLQEDSGNRLGERCLISSELEHEDDGKELTYYMVAMSGGAENTRMMAGVGIPAGSNKEAGSHEFSGVFDLSGLLRKSRGSFALGANEKGYRKREEDAKVELNDKYIMINVQAANFEHGALKHFGADTGGQIMIYKPRLP
;
A
#
# COMPACT_ATOMS: atom_id res chain seq x y z
N MET A 1 24.74 -30.17 15.36
CA MET A 1 24.88 -30.50 16.80
C MET A 1 23.68 -29.91 17.53
N LYS A 2 23.12 -30.59 18.54
CA LYS A 2 22.03 -30.01 19.37
C LYS A 2 22.64 -29.20 20.51
N PHE A 3 22.23 -27.93 20.66
CA PHE A 3 22.51 -27.10 21.84
C PHE A 3 21.19 -26.75 22.54
N SER A 4 21.20 -26.77 23.88
CA SER A 4 20.06 -26.39 24.73
C SER A 4 20.14 -24.91 25.10
N PRO A 5 19.00 -24.24 25.38
CA PRO A 5 18.99 -22.83 25.71
C PRO A 5 19.53 -22.59 27.13
N LEU A 6 20.48 -21.66 27.24
CA LEU A 6 20.91 -21.00 28.47
C LEU A 6 20.78 -19.49 28.24
N CYS A 7 20.36 -18.74 29.25
CA CYS A 7 20.24 -17.28 29.15
C CYS A 7 21.59 -16.65 28.77
N VAL A 8 21.67 -16.00 27.61
CA VAL A 8 22.80 -15.15 27.25
C VAL A 8 22.30 -13.88 26.55
N THR A 9 22.52 -12.73 27.18
CA THR A 9 22.42 -11.41 26.57
C THR A 9 23.71 -11.11 25.80
N SER A 10 23.82 -11.59 24.56
CA SER A 10 25.00 -11.37 23.72
C SER A 10 24.64 -10.99 22.29
N LEU A 11 25.24 -9.90 21.82
CA LEU A 11 25.22 -9.50 20.41
C LEU A 11 25.99 -10.52 19.56
N TRP A 12 25.42 -10.91 18.43
CA TRP A 12 26.14 -11.62 17.38
C TRP A 12 26.50 -10.65 16.26
N ILE A 13 27.79 -10.44 16.05
CA ILE A 13 28.31 -9.89 14.79
C ILE A 13 28.61 -11.09 13.90
N VAL A 14 27.82 -11.26 12.85
CA VAL A 14 28.05 -12.29 11.84
C VAL A 14 28.81 -11.64 10.68
N PRO A 15 30.08 -12.01 10.42
CA PRO A 15 30.77 -11.59 9.21
C PRO A 15 30.27 -12.45 8.05
N SER A 16 29.52 -11.85 7.12
CA SER A 16 29.27 -12.48 5.82
C SER A 16 30.41 -12.12 4.85
N LEU A 17 30.48 -12.81 3.71
CA LEU A 17 31.37 -12.45 2.60
C LEU A 17 31.02 -11.10 1.94
N THR A 18 29.91 -10.47 2.34
CA THR A 18 29.36 -9.23 1.76
C THR A 18 29.15 -8.10 2.79
N GLY A 19 29.39 -8.31 4.09
CA GLY A 19 29.28 -7.27 5.10
C GLY A 19 29.19 -7.79 6.55
N ALA A 20 29.11 -6.86 7.51
CA ALA A 20 28.86 -7.15 8.92
C ALA A 20 27.54 -6.50 9.36
N ARG A 21 26.63 -7.28 9.96
CA ARG A 21 25.35 -6.81 10.52
C ARG A 21 25.30 -6.99 12.05
N ILE A 22 24.53 -6.13 12.72
CA ILE A 22 24.33 -6.12 14.17
C ILE A 22 23.01 -6.84 14.48
N LEU A 23 23.07 -8.13 14.85
CA LEU A 23 21.86 -8.91 15.15
C LEU A 23 21.47 -8.83 16.63
N GLY A 24 20.26 -8.35 16.89
CA GLY A 24 19.53 -8.60 18.14
C GLY A 24 18.67 -9.85 18.00
N THR A 25 18.72 -10.76 18.98
CA THR A 25 17.83 -11.94 19.02
C THR A 25 16.89 -11.83 20.21
N GLY A 26 15.60 -11.63 19.95
CA GLY A 26 14.52 -11.83 20.91
C GLY A 26 13.92 -13.22 20.74
N ASN A 27 14.07 -14.09 21.75
CA ASN A 27 13.33 -15.33 21.87
C ASN A 27 12.50 -15.25 23.16
N GLY A 28 11.19 -15.00 23.03
CA GLY A 28 10.23 -15.04 24.13
C GLY A 28 8.95 -15.70 23.67
N GLN A 29 8.41 -16.63 24.46
CA GLN A 29 7.08 -17.19 24.23
C GLN A 29 6.03 -16.40 25.02
N GLU A 30 4.86 -16.25 24.41
CA GLU A 30 3.53 -15.95 24.99
C GLU A 30 3.47 -15.43 26.44
N GLU A 31 3.36 -14.11 26.61
CA GLU A 31 2.38 -13.50 27.53
C GLU A 31 1.90 -12.17 26.93
N ALA A 32 0.58 -11.98 26.79
CA ALA A 32 0.03 -10.73 26.28
C ALA A 32 0.47 -9.52 27.14
N HIS A 33 1.00 -8.47 26.50
CA HIS A 33 1.61 -7.32 27.17
C HIS A 33 0.73 -6.75 28.32
N PRO A 34 1.17 -6.83 29.59
CA PRO A 34 0.39 -6.36 30.72
C PRO A 34 0.18 -4.83 30.71
N GLU A 35 -1.02 -4.42 31.11
CA GLU A 35 -1.52 -3.05 31.09
C GLU A 35 -0.47 -1.95 31.40
N GLY A 36 -0.33 -0.98 30.48
CA GLY A 36 0.32 0.31 30.76
C GLY A 36 1.85 0.30 30.81
N ARG A 37 2.52 -0.79 30.39
CA ARG A 37 3.97 -0.78 30.14
C ARG A 37 4.28 -0.17 28.79
N VAL A 38 4.96 0.97 28.79
CA VAL A 38 5.76 1.44 27.64
C VAL A 38 6.93 0.47 27.45
N CYS A 39 7.33 0.18 26.22
CA CYS A 39 8.56 -0.56 25.96
C CYS A 39 9.75 0.25 26.49
N ARG A 40 10.49 -0.30 27.44
CA ARG A 40 11.59 0.41 28.12
C ARG A 40 12.92 -0.11 27.66
N ASN A 41 13.78 0.80 27.21
CA ASN A 41 15.19 0.49 27.01
C ASN A 41 15.78 -0.06 28.32
N GLY A 42 16.42 -1.23 28.22
CA GLY A 42 17.37 -1.66 29.25
C GLY A 42 18.52 -0.65 29.32
N ALA A 43 19.38 -0.75 30.34
CA ALA A 43 20.53 0.16 30.43
C ALA A 43 21.32 0.12 29.10
N PRO A 44 21.72 1.28 28.53
CA PRO A 44 22.35 1.34 27.21
C PRO A 44 23.57 0.43 27.14
N LEU A 45 23.74 -0.28 26.02
CA LEU A 45 24.89 -1.17 25.84
C LEU A 45 26.19 -0.37 25.86
N THR A 46 26.93 -0.47 26.96
CA THR A 46 28.25 0.14 27.09
C THR A 46 29.29 -0.72 26.40
N TRP A 47 29.77 -0.29 25.23
CA TRP A 47 30.85 -0.95 24.50
C TRP A 47 32.19 -0.80 25.23
N SER A 48 33.03 -1.83 25.21
CA SER A 48 34.39 -1.70 25.72
C SER A 48 35.25 -0.90 24.71
N PRO A 49 36.22 -0.07 25.16
CA PRO A 49 37.14 0.61 24.26
C PRO A 49 37.93 -0.34 23.35
N ALA A 50 38.14 -1.59 23.79
CA ALA A 50 38.77 -2.63 22.96
C ALA A 50 37.83 -3.12 21.84
N THR A 51 36.52 -3.22 22.12
CA THR A 51 35.50 -3.56 21.10
C THR A 51 35.43 -2.46 20.04
N GLN A 52 35.34 -1.20 20.47
CA GLN A 52 35.37 -0.05 19.56
C GLN A 52 36.64 -0.06 18.70
N ALA A 53 37.82 -0.21 19.31
CA ALA A 53 39.09 -0.24 18.57
C ALA A 53 39.21 -1.40 17.55
N VAL A 54 38.58 -2.56 17.80
CA VAL A 54 38.54 -3.65 16.79
C VAL A 54 37.63 -3.27 15.61
N LEU A 55 36.46 -2.69 15.88
CA LEU A 55 35.50 -2.27 14.85
C LEU A 55 36.06 -1.11 14.01
N SER A 56 36.79 -0.17 14.64
CA SER A 56 37.49 0.93 13.96
C SER A 56 38.58 0.49 12.97
N ASN A 57 38.97 -0.79 12.95
CA ASN A 57 39.95 -1.34 12.01
C ASN A 57 39.32 -2.17 10.88
N MET A 58 37.98 -2.25 10.82
CA MET A 58 37.26 -2.87 9.69
C MET A 58 37.08 -1.86 8.56
N GLY A 59 36.98 -2.33 7.31
CA GLY A 59 36.86 -1.46 6.11
C GLY A 59 35.56 -0.63 6.01
N TYR A 60 34.69 -0.70 7.02
CA TYR A 60 33.40 -0.02 7.15
C TYR A 60 33.26 0.59 8.57
N ALA A 61 34.39 1.06 9.12
CA ALA A 61 34.51 1.48 10.51
C ALA A 61 33.55 2.62 10.91
N GLU A 62 33.41 3.64 10.07
CA GLU A 62 32.67 4.87 10.40
C GLU A 62 31.16 4.60 10.46
N ASP A 63 30.59 3.95 9.44
CA ASP A 63 29.17 3.57 9.40
C ASP A 63 28.77 2.64 10.56
N ILE A 64 29.64 1.69 10.91
CA ILE A 64 29.43 0.79 12.06
C ILE A 64 29.46 1.58 13.38
N LEU A 65 30.39 2.53 13.54
CA LEU A 65 30.43 3.39 14.73
C LEU A 65 29.20 4.28 14.83
N GLN A 66 28.75 4.89 13.72
CA GLN A 66 27.52 5.69 13.67
C GLN A 66 26.28 4.87 14.07
N ALA A 67 26.14 3.65 13.56
CA ALA A 67 25.06 2.75 13.97
C ALA A 67 25.14 2.38 15.47
N LEU A 68 26.34 2.25 16.04
CA LEU A 68 26.55 1.98 17.46
C LEU A 68 26.31 3.20 18.36
N GLU A 69 26.55 4.42 17.86
CA GLU A 69 26.21 5.68 18.53
C GLU A 69 24.69 5.88 18.54
N LEU A 70 24.01 5.72 17.40
CA LEU A 70 22.54 5.74 17.33
C LEU A 70 21.90 4.67 18.23
N TYR A 71 22.49 3.48 18.32
CA TYR A 71 22.09 2.46 19.29
C TYR A 71 22.21 2.99 20.74
N ALA A 72 23.35 3.59 21.09
CA ALA A 72 23.62 4.07 22.45
C ALA A 72 22.72 5.24 22.85
N ASP A 73 22.39 6.12 21.90
CA ASP A 73 21.50 7.28 22.07
C ASP A 73 20.01 6.89 22.10
N GLY A 74 19.68 5.63 21.81
CA GLY A 74 18.33 5.10 21.95
C GLY A 74 17.44 5.27 20.71
N PHE A 75 18.03 5.13 19.51
CA PHE A 75 17.31 5.01 18.24
C PHE A 75 16.36 3.80 18.28
N THR A 76 15.09 4.09 18.61
CA THR A 76 14.06 3.13 18.98
C THR A 76 12.73 3.54 18.36
N ILE A 77 11.77 2.62 18.21
CA ILE A 77 10.51 2.91 17.49
C ILE A 77 9.83 4.18 18.06
N GLY A 78 9.63 5.17 17.19
CA GLY A 78 9.07 6.48 17.49
C GLY A 78 10.00 7.44 18.21
N SER A 79 11.31 7.21 18.24
CA SER A 79 12.30 8.08 18.91
C SER A 79 12.62 9.34 18.10
N THR A 80 12.60 9.20 16.78
CA THR A 80 12.84 10.28 15.82
C THR A 80 11.70 11.30 15.89
N GLN A 81 12.05 12.58 15.89
CA GLN A 81 11.10 13.70 15.84
C GLN A 81 11.31 14.60 14.62
N GLU A 82 12.42 14.43 13.91
CA GLU A 82 12.74 15.12 12.67
C GLU A 82 11.91 14.54 11.51
N LEU A 83 11.49 15.39 10.57
CA LEU A 83 10.65 15.02 9.42
C LEU A 83 11.47 14.92 8.14
N ILE A 84 11.24 13.85 7.37
CA ILE A 84 11.71 13.72 5.98
C ILE A 84 11.04 14.80 5.13
N VAL A 85 9.69 14.84 5.17
CA VAL A 85 8.86 15.81 4.45
C VAL A 85 9.08 17.24 4.91
N GLU A 86 8.78 18.19 4.02
CA GLU A 86 9.00 19.62 4.25
C GLU A 86 7.84 20.49 3.72
N ALA A 87 7.73 21.68 4.30
CA ALA A 87 6.75 22.69 3.90
C ALA A 87 7.26 23.56 2.74
N GLN A 88 8.58 23.64 2.53
CA GLN A 88 9.22 24.49 1.53
C GLN A 88 10.72 24.16 1.41
N ASP A 89 11.29 24.25 0.19
CA ASP A 89 12.70 23.93 -0.05
C ASP A 89 13.63 24.80 0.82
N ALA A 90 14.64 24.15 1.41
CA ALA A 90 15.57 24.74 2.35
C ALA A 90 16.31 25.99 1.81
N ALA A 91 16.62 26.05 0.52
CA ALA A 91 17.25 27.21 -0.11
C ALA A 91 16.31 28.42 -0.20
N VAL A 92 14.99 28.20 -0.21
CA VAL A 92 13.97 29.27 -0.31
C VAL A 92 13.50 29.72 1.08
N SER A 93 13.31 28.77 2.00
CA SER A 93 12.93 29.04 3.39
C SER A 93 14.10 29.58 4.24
N GLY A 94 15.34 29.28 3.84
CA GLY A 94 16.53 29.55 4.63
C GLY A 94 16.73 28.56 5.79
N ALA A 95 16.06 27.40 5.75
CA ALA A 95 16.24 26.34 6.72
C ALA A 95 17.70 25.82 6.72
N THR A 96 18.17 25.34 7.88
CA THR A 96 19.55 24.84 8.00
C THR A 96 19.67 23.47 7.36
N VAL A 97 20.39 23.38 6.25
CA VAL A 97 20.71 22.10 5.60
C VAL A 97 21.74 21.35 6.44
N ARG A 98 21.28 20.33 7.17
CA ARG A 98 22.13 19.47 7.99
C ARG A 98 21.59 18.06 8.05
N ASP A 99 22.49 17.09 7.85
CA ASP A 99 22.20 15.67 7.94
C ASP A 99 21.61 15.29 9.32
N GLY A 100 20.58 14.43 9.30
CA GLY A 100 19.79 14.08 10.48
C GLY A 100 18.86 15.17 11.02
N GLN A 101 18.54 16.23 10.26
CA GLN A 101 17.61 17.29 10.68
C GLN A 101 16.50 17.58 9.65
N ALA A 102 15.34 18.01 10.15
CA ALA A 102 14.20 18.44 9.35
C ALA A 102 14.49 19.72 8.53
N GLY A 103 13.73 19.92 7.46
CA GLY A 103 13.71 21.15 6.67
C GLY A 103 12.81 22.24 7.27
N ASP A 104 12.12 22.99 6.41
CA ASP A 104 10.98 23.81 6.87
C ASP A 104 9.83 22.88 7.29
N THR A 105 9.28 23.09 8.48
CA THR A 105 8.18 22.29 9.06
C THR A 105 6.97 23.15 9.45
N ASP A 106 6.95 24.41 8.99
CA ASP A 106 5.84 25.35 9.15
C ASP A 106 4.77 25.11 8.07
N PHE A 107 4.15 23.93 8.12
CA PHE A 107 3.09 23.51 7.19
C PHE A 107 1.85 24.42 7.38
N PRO A 108 1.34 25.07 6.30
CA PRO A 108 0.27 26.05 6.44
C PRO A 108 -1.08 25.41 6.82
N PHE A 109 -1.36 24.22 6.29
CA PHE A 109 -2.66 23.56 6.36
C PHE A 109 -2.79 22.45 7.42
N GLY A 110 -1.88 22.38 8.38
CA GLY A 110 -1.98 21.50 9.55
C GLY A 110 -0.65 20.93 10.00
N ASP A 111 -0.60 20.41 11.22
CA ASP A 111 0.65 19.98 11.85
C ASP A 111 0.93 18.50 11.52
N ILE A 112 2.20 18.15 11.26
CA ILE A 112 2.66 16.79 10.96
C ILE A 112 3.67 16.34 12.02
N LYS A 113 3.58 15.08 12.46
CA LYS A 113 4.55 14.47 13.39
C LYS A 113 4.86 13.02 13.03
N PRO A 114 6.13 12.57 13.09
CA PRO A 114 6.47 11.17 12.87
C PRO A 114 6.02 10.32 14.06
N ILE A 115 5.58 9.09 13.77
CA ILE A 115 5.31 8.04 14.78
C ILE A 115 6.29 6.87 14.68
N VAL A 116 6.88 6.63 13.50
CA VAL A 116 8.01 5.72 13.30
C VAL A 116 8.85 6.16 12.10
N THR A 117 10.16 5.95 12.19
CA THR A 117 11.11 6.05 11.07
C THR A 117 11.66 4.65 10.76
N MET A 118 11.83 4.32 9.48
CA MET A 118 12.45 3.05 9.10
C MET A 118 13.87 2.94 9.68
N GLY A 119 14.31 1.72 9.99
CA GLY A 119 15.54 1.48 10.75
C GLY A 119 15.43 1.59 12.26
N GLU A 120 14.37 2.21 12.80
CA GLU A 120 14.17 2.23 14.25
C GLU A 120 13.97 0.82 14.82
N ARG A 121 14.41 0.63 16.05
CA ARG A 121 14.51 -0.70 16.68
C ARG A 121 13.56 -0.85 17.85
N SER A 122 12.92 -2.01 17.97
CA SER A 122 12.10 -2.32 19.14
C SER A 122 12.96 -2.48 20.40
N VAL A 123 12.48 -1.94 21.51
CA VAL A 123 12.95 -2.21 22.88
C VAL A 123 11.87 -2.91 23.73
N CYS A 124 10.87 -3.50 23.07
CA CYS A 124 9.91 -4.39 23.69
C CYS A 124 10.58 -5.74 24.01
N SER A 125 10.13 -6.44 25.06
CA SER A 125 10.82 -7.64 25.56
C SER A 125 10.86 -8.79 24.56
N GLU A 126 9.76 -9.03 23.85
CA GLU A 126 9.63 -10.14 22.89
C GLU A 126 10.37 -9.85 21.58
N SER A 127 10.26 -8.63 21.05
CA SER A 127 10.88 -8.21 19.77
C SER A 127 12.18 -7.42 19.96
N MET A 128 12.89 -7.60 21.07
CA MET A 128 14.06 -6.80 21.46
C MET A 128 15.13 -6.74 20.36
N GLY A 129 15.34 -5.55 19.82
CA GLY A 129 16.32 -5.26 18.78
C GLY A 129 15.94 -5.68 17.37
N GLN A 130 14.71 -6.15 17.13
CA GLN A 130 14.15 -6.23 15.79
C GLN A 130 13.98 -4.82 15.20
N THR A 131 14.26 -4.69 13.92
CA THR A 131 14.22 -3.43 13.17
C THR A 131 12.89 -3.28 12.43
N VAL A 132 12.41 -2.04 12.33
CA VAL A 132 11.41 -1.58 11.34
C VAL A 132 12.10 -1.49 9.98
N VAL A 133 11.51 -2.06 8.93
CA VAL A 133 12.17 -2.30 7.63
C VAL A 133 11.29 -1.90 6.44
N GLY A 134 11.93 -1.81 5.27
CA GLY A 134 11.38 -1.54 3.93
C GLY A 134 10.79 -0.14 3.77
N LYS A 135 10.40 0.21 2.54
CA LYS A 135 9.69 1.46 2.29
C LYS A 135 8.28 1.33 2.89
N PRO A 136 7.79 2.26 3.74
CA PRO A 136 6.48 2.14 4.35
C PRO A 136 5.42 2.57 3.34
N ASP A 137 4.63 1.63 2.85
CA ASP A 137 3.66 1.89 1.79
C ASP A 137 2.24 1.74 2.35
N GLY A 138 1.63 0.56 2.25
CA GLY A 138 0.29 0.31 2.78
C GLY A 138 0.18 0.34 4.29
N MET A 139 -0.96 0.81 4.81
CA MET A 139 -1.17 1.07 6.22
C MET A 139 -2.60 0.81 6.72
N GLY A 140 -2.73 0.60 8.02
CA GLY A 140 -4.02 0.59 8.70
C GLY A 140 -3.92 0.59 10.23
N ALA A 141 -5.04 0.63 10.93
CA ALA A 141 -5.04 0.54 12.39
C ALA A 141 -6.35 0.01 12.97
N TYR A 142 -6.26 -0.67 14.11
CA TYR A 142 -7.41 -1.19 14.86
C TYR A 142 -7.17 -1.18 16.38
N LEU A 143 -8.21 -1.44 17.18
CA LEU A 143 -8.09 -1.60 18.63
C LEU A 143 -7.68 -3.04 18.99
N LEU A 144 -6.41 -3.24 19.39
CA LEU A 144 -5.96 -4.52 19.93
C LEU A 144 -6.63 -4.81 21.30
N ASN A 145 -6.89 -3.76 22.07
CA ASN A 145 -7.69 -3.77 23.29
C ASN A 145 -8.12 -2.33 23.62
N GLU A 146 -8.92 -2.13 24.68
CA GLU A 146 -9.46 -0.82 25.08
C GLU A 146 -8.41 0.31 25.22
N ARG A 147 -7.15 -0.04 25.50
CA ARG A 147 -6.04 0.89 25.77
C ARG A 147 -4.95 0.90 24.69
N THR A 148 -5.03 0.03 23.69
CA THR A 148 -3.99 -0.13 22.67
C THR A 148 -4.57 0.01 21.26
N VAL A 149 -4.04 0.96 20.50
CA VAL A 149 -4.19 1.01 19.04
C VAL A 149 -3.02 0.26 18.44
N ARG A 150 -3.29 -0.77 17.63
CA ARG A 150 -2.26 -1.36 16.76
C ARG A 150 -2.31 -0.61 15.44
N VAL A 151 -1.19 0.02 15.07
CA VAL A 151 -0.93 0.44 13.70
C VAL A 151 -0.28 -0.72 12.98
N ILE A 152 -0.78 -1.07 11.80
CA ILE A 152 -0.16 -2.02 10.89
C ILE A 152 0.44 -1.20 9.74
N TYR A 153 1.63 -1.60 9.29
CA TYR A 153 2.15 -1.16 8.01
C TYR A 153 2.70 -2.37 7.24
N GLN A 154 2.61 -2.32 5.92
CA GLN A 154 3.36 -3.18 5.01
C GLN A 154 4.59 -2.41 4.53
N SER A 155 5.69 -3.15 4.38
CA SER A 155 6.93 -2.62 3.87
C SER A 155 7.20 -3.15 2.47
N GLU A 156 7.46 -2.27 1.52
CA GLU A 156 7.96 -2.68 0.22
C GLU A 156 9.47 -2.97 0.28
N SER A 157 9.85 -4.14 -0.23
CA SER A 157 11.23 -4.60 -0.41
C SER A 157 11.27 -5.65 -1.51
N TYR A 158 12.10 -5.43 -2.53
CA TYR A 158 12.28 -6.34 -3.67
C TYR A 158 13.20 -7.53 -3.34
N GLY A 159 13.67 -7.63 -2.09
CA GLY A 159 14.56 -8.69 -1.63
C GLY A 159 15.86 -8.76 -2.45
N PRO A 160 16.33 -9.94 -2.89
CA PRO A 160 17.58 -10.10 -3.62
C PRO A 160 17.58 -9.55 -5.06
N LEU A 161 16.45 -9.02 -5.55
CA LEU A 161 16.38 -8.36 -6.86
C LEU A 161 17.07 -6.98 -6.84
N GLU A 162 17.15 -6.35 -5.67
CA GLU A 162 17.88 -5.10 -5.46
C GLU A 162 19.15 -5.30 -4.62
N ALA A 163 19.92 -4.21 -4.45
CA ALA A 163 21.25 -4.26 -3.83
C ALA A 163 21.24 -4.59 -2.33
N ASN A 164 20.11 -4.36 -1.66
CA ASN A 164 19.89 -4.61 -0.25
C ASN A 164 18.73 -5.60 -0.08
N GLU A 165 18.69 -6.29 1.07
CA GLU A 165 17.62 -7.23 1.38
C GLU A 165 17.33 -7.14 2.89
N ALA A 166 16.06 -6.92 3.21
CA ALA A 166 15.51 -6.89 4.55
C ALA A 166 15.83 -8.16 5.36
N ARG A 167 15.77 -8.06 6.69
CA ARG A 167 15.97 -9.21 7.59
C ARG A 167 14.86 -10.27 7.39
N ALA A 168 15.21 -11.55 7.26
CA ALA A 168 14.17 -12.58 7.22
C ALA A 168 13.41 -12.77 8.55
N TYR A 169 12.25 -13.41 8.45
CA TYR A 169 11.43 -13.87 9.56
C TYR A 169 10.96 -15.32 9.36
N PRO A 170 10.77 -16.09 10.45
CA PRO A 170 10.25 -17.45 10.38
C PRO A 170 8.74 -17.45 10.12
N VAL A 171 8.26 -18.42 9.34
CA VAL A 171 6.83 -18.72 9.17
C VAL A 171 6.54 -20.19 9.50
N ASN A 172 5.27 -20.51 9.77
CA ASN A 172 4.79 -21.87 10.03
C ASN A 172 5.55 -22.59 11.17
N ASN A 173 5.85 -21.85 12.25
CA ASN A 173 6.70 -22.28 13.38
C ASN A 173 8.21 -22.43 13.06
N GLY A 174 8.69 -21.78 12.00
CA GLY A 174 10.09 -21.84 11.57
C GLY A 174 10.41 -22.98 10.61
N GLU A 175 9.40 -23.54 9.94
CA GLU A 175 9.58 -24.51 8.85
C GLU A 175 10.10 -23.84 7.56
N ALA A 176 9.91 -22.52 7.41
CA ALA A 176 10.53 -21.72 6.36
C ALA A 176 10.94 -20.33 6.86
N MET A 177 11.99 -19.76 6.25
CA MET A 177 12.46 -18.39 6.46
C MET A 177 12.17 -17.53 5.22
N ILE A 178 11.51 -16.40 5.41
CA ILE A 178 11.12 -15.48 4.32
C ILE A 178 11.85 -14.14 4.46
N GLY A 179 12.58 -13.72 3.41
CA GLY A 179 13.16 -12.38 3.26
C GLY A 179 12.24 -11.43 2.46
N GLY A 180 12.79 -10.27 2.04
CA GLY A 180 12.05 -9.26 1.29
C GLY A 180 10.95 -8.59 2.12
N SER A 181 9.78 -8.32 1.53
CA SER A 181 8.71 -7.51 2.16
C SER A 181 8.13 -8.07 3.48
N HIS A 182 7.79 -7.16 4.39
CA HIS A 182 7.19 -7.43 5.71
C HIS A 182 5.79 -6.83 5.85
N ILE A 183 5.05 -7.33 6.84
CA ILE A 183 3.92 -6.65 7.46
C ILE A 183 4.18 -6.67 8.96
N ALA A 184 4.14 -5.50 9.60
CA ALA A 184 4.49 -5.36 11.00
C ALA A 184 3.48 -4.49 11.75
N GLY A 185 3.25 -4.85 13.01
CA GLY A 185 2.37 -4.15 13.93
C GLY A 185 3.17 -3.35 14.94
N ILE A 186 2.83 -2.08 15.13
CA ILE A 186 3.33 -1.23 16.21
C ILE A 186 2.16 -0.88 17.13
N ASP A 187 2.29 -1.22 18.41
CA ASP A 187 1.25 -0.99 19.39
C ASP A 187 1.49 0.31 20.15
N TYR A 188 0.47 1.17 20.18
CA TYR A 188 0.48 2.47 20.84
C TYR A 188 -0.54 2.57 21.98
N ASP A 189 -0.14 3.18 23.09
CA ASP A 189 -1.01 3.62 24.18
C ASP A 189 -2.04 4.64 23.67
N ARG A 190 -3.30 4.19 23.55
CA ARG A 190 -4.44 4.94 22.98
C ARG A 190 -4.67 6.28 23.68
N GLU A 191 -4.46 6.34 24.99
CA GLU A 191 -4.66 7.55 25.79
C GLU A 191 -3.57 8.60 25.57
N LYS A 192 -2.34 8.17 25.25
CA LYS A 192 -1.27 9.07 24.81
C LYS A 192 -1.42 9.45 23.34
N LEU A 193 -1.75 8.49 22.47
CA LEU A 193 -1.94 8.71 21.03
C LEU A 193 -3.05 9.75 20.77
N SER A 194 -4.18 9.67 21.48
CA SER A 194 -5.28 10.66 21.41
C SER A 194 -4.89 12.10 21.81
N ARG A 195 -3.66 12.32 22.32
CA ARG A 195 -3.12 13.62 22.71
C ARG A 195 -1.76 13.91 22.07
N PHE A 196 -1.28 13.05 21.17
CA PHE A 196 0.09 13.10 20.64
C PHE A 196 0.39 14.39 19.86
N MET A 197 -0.57 14.88 19.08
CA MET A 197 -0.45 16.13 18.32
C MET A 197 -0.39 17.39 19.21
N ASN A 198 -0.81 17.28 20.48
CA ASN A 198 -0.75 18.36 21.47
C ASN A 198 0.43 18.21 22.45
N ASN A 199 1.42 17.36 22.13
CA ASN A 199 2.55 17.04 22.99
C ASN A 199 3.87 17.22 22.24
N ASN A 200 4.90 17.75 22.92
CA ASN A 200 6.23 17.99 22.34
C ASN A 200 7.19 16.79 22.54
N GLY A 201 6.71 15.65 23.04
CA GLY A 201 7.51 14.44 23.22
C GLY A 201 7.48 13.49 22.00
N PRO A 202 8.50 12.63 21.85
CA PRO A 202 8.56 11.60 20.81
C PRO A 202 7.50 10.51 21.00
N ALA A 203 7.17 9.82 19.91
CA ALA A 203 6.21 8.72 19.85
C ALA A 203 6.67 7.48 20.65
N SER A 204 7.97 7.30 20.89
CA SER A 204 8.52 6.23 21.74
C SER A 204 7.95 6.21 23.16
N ASN A 205 7.44 7.35 23.67
CA ASN A 205 6.73 7.43 24.96
C ASN A 205 5.36 6.72 24.98
N MET A 206 4.79 6.45 23.80
CA MET A 206 3.52 5.77 23.61
C MET A 206 3.64 4.35 23.04
N VAL A 207 4.80 3.91 22.55
CA VAL A 207 5.01 2.52 22.10
C VAL A 207 4.91 1.53 23.26
N VAL A 208 4.06 0.53 23.12
CA VAL A 208 3.82 -0.54 24.11
C VAL A 208 4.05 -1.95 23.56
N GLY A 209 4.27 -2.10 22.24
CA GLY A 209 4.55 -3.38 21.59
C GLY A 209 5.03 -3.20 20.13
N PHE A 210 5.68 -4.23 19.59
CA PHE A 210 6.07 -4.33 18.18
C PHE A 210 6.17 -5.80 17.79
N ASP A 211 5.61 -6.18 16.64
CA ASP A 211 5.58 -7.57 16.18
C ASP A 211 5.53 -7.72 14.65
N SER A 212 5.86 -8.89 14.13
CA SER A 212 5.54 -9.29 12.75
C SER A 212 4.08 -9.73 12.71
N MET A 213 3.31 -9.28 11.73
CA MET A 213 1.93 -9.76 11.52
C MET A 213 1.88 -11.11 10.79
N ILE A 214 3.03 -11.74 10.56
CA ILE A 214 3.19 -12.87 9.64
C ILE A 214 3.78 -14.07 10.41
N GLU A 215 2.90 -14.87 10.98
CA GLU A 215 3.26 -16.14 11.65
C GLU A 215 3.11 -17.36 10.73
N LYS A 216 2.17 -17.31 9.78
CA LYS A 216 1.77 -18.42 8.91
C LYS A 216 1.72 -17.97 7.46
N ALA A 217 2.07 -18.89 6.58
CA ALA A 217 2.06 -18.66 5.15
C ALA A 217 1.59 -19.92 4.43
N TYR A 218 0.66 -19.78 3.49
CA TYR A 218 0.21 -20.83 2.60
C TYR A 218 0.51 -20.44 1.13
N ASN A 219 0.12 -21.26 0.17
CA ASN A 219 0.16 -20.97 -1.26
C ASN A 219 -1.25 -21.14 -1.89
N LEU A 220 -1.42 -20.89 -3.20
CA LEU A 220 -2.71 -21.06 -3.89
C LEU A 220 -3.31 -22.47 -3.79
N ARG A 221 -2.53 -23.50 -3.43
CA ARG A 221 -3.03 -24.86 -3.19
C ARG A 221 -3.57 -25.05 -1.77
N GLY A 222 -3.47 -24.03 -0.91
CA GLY A 222 -3.76 -24.11 0.52
C GLY A 222 -2.69 -24.87 1.32
N GLU A 223 -1.54 -25.17 0.74
CA GLU A 223 -0.43 -25.86 1.42
C GLU A 223 0.37 -24.83 2.25
N PRO A 224 0.76 -25.14 3.50
CA PRO A 224 1.67 -24.27 4.25
C PRO A 224 3.05 -24.24 3.56
N LEU A 225 3.65 -23.05 3.47
CA LEU A 225 5.02 -22.89 2.96
C LEU A 225 6.01 -23.71 3.80
N GLY A 226 6.88 -24.46 3.12
CA GLY A 226 7.96 -25.25 3.69
C GLY A 226 9.33 -24.79 3.19
N PRO A 227 10.42 -25.51 3.53
CA PRO A 227 11.75 -25.12 3.13
C PRO A 227 11.98 -25.32 1.62
N ARG A 228 12.86 -24.51 1.02
CA ARG A 228 13.16 -24.61 -0.41
C ARG A 228 14.07 -25.80 -0.70
N MET A 229 13.69 -26.62 -1.69
CA MET A 229 14.44 -27.81 -2.08
C MET A 229 15.48 -27.51 -3.17
N GLU A 230 16.47 -28.40 -3.30
CA GLU A 230 17.39 -28.42 -4.45
C GLU A 230 16.64 -29.01 -5.66
N GLY A 231 16.32 -28.17 -6.64
CA GLY A 231 15.42 -28.50 -7.76
C GLY A 231 13.99 -28.01 -7.52
N ASN A 232 12.99 -28.70 -8.09
CA ASN A 232 11.59 -28.29 -7.96
C ASN A 232 11.05 -28.56 -6.55
N THR A 233 10.39 -27.56 -5.96
CA THR A 233 9.69 -27.69 -4.67
C THR A 233 8.21 -27.95 -4.93
N THR A 234 7.79 -29.21 -4.98
CA THR A 234 6.44 -29.59 -5.45
C THR A 234 5.34 -29.53 -4.39
N VAL A 235 5.71 -29.29 -3.12
CA VAL A 235 4.82 -29.14 -1.96
C VAL A 235 5.34 -27.99 -1.10
N GLY A 236 4.47 -27.06 -0.71
CA GLY A 236 4.83 -25.93 0.16
C GLY A 236 5.77 -24.90 -0.50
N ALA A 237 5.83 -24.85 -1.83
CA ALA A 237 6.54 -23.78 -2.53
C ALA A 237 5.85 -22.44 -2.35
N HIS A 238 6.65 -21.38 -2.25
CA HIS A 238 6.16 -20.03 -2.45
C HIS A 238 5.99 -19.80 -3.95
N LEU A 239 4.73 -19.86 -4.40
CA LEU A 239 4.40 -19.85 -5.81
C LEU A 239 4.74 -18.52 -6.52
N SER A 240 4.89 -17.40 -5.81
CA SER A 240 5.45 -16.15 -6.34
C SER A 240 6.94 -16.20 -6.69
N ASN A 241 7.66 -17.26 -6.31
CA ASN A 241 9.04 -17.50 -6.73
C ASN A 241 9.17 -18.69 -7.71
N THR A 242 8.07 -19.33 -8.11
CA THR A 242 8.11 -20.58 -8.90
C THR A 242 7.02 -20.68 -9.97
N ASP A 243 7.23 -21.55 -10.96
CA ASP A 243 6.16 -22.01 -11.84
C ASP A 243 5.10 -22.85 -11.09
N ALA A 244 4.01 -23.20 -11.76
CA ALA A 244 2.97 -24.06 -11.18
C ALA A 244 3.47 -25.48 -10.79
N ASN A 245 4.66 -25.90 -11.26
CA ASN A 245 5.32 -27.17 -10.92
C ASN A 245 6.36 -27.03 -9.79
N GLY A 246 6.54 -25.83 -9.22
CA GLY A 246 7.51 -25.57 -8.15
C GLY A 246 8.96 -25.39 -8.64
N GLN A 247 9.20 -25.23 -9.94
CA GLN A 247 10.50 -24.84 -10.49
C GLN A 247 10.75 -23.37 -10.20
N TRP A 248 11.95 -23.02 -9.70
CA TRP A 248 12.33 -21.63 -9.47
C TRP A 248 12.19 -20.78 -10.74
N ALA A 249 11.56 -19.60 -10.61
CA ALA A 249 11.20 -18.75 -11.75
C ALA A 249 11.78 -17.32 -11.69
N VAL A 250 12.37 -16.87 -10.56
CA VAL A 250 12.77 -15.46 -10.35
C VAL A 250 14.24 -15.23 -10.69
N GLU A 251 14.61 -14.05 -11.20
CA GLU A 251 15.97 -13.76 -11.68
C GLU A 251 17.07 -13.87 -10.59
N ALA A 252 16.74 -13.59 -9.33
CA ALA A 252 17.68 -13.67 -8.21
C ALA A 252 17.25 -14.70 -7.15
N LEU A 253 18.23 -15.42 -6.58
CA LEU A 253 18.03 -16.28 -5.41
C LEU A 253 18.19 -15.46 -4.12
N PRO A 254 17.39 -15.74 -3.06
CA PRO A 254 17.58 -15.11 -1.75
C PRO A 254 18.89 -15.55 -1.10
N ARG A 255 19.29 -14.88 -0.02
CA ARG A 255 20.42 -15.31 0.82
C ARG A 255 20.31 -16.79 1.19
N ILE A 256 21.46 -17.46 1.29
CA ILE A 256 21.56 -18.90 1.63
C ILE A 256 20.95 -19.28 3.00
N GLU A 257 20.63 -18.30 3.83
CA GLU A 257 19.97 -18.47 5.14
C GLU A 257 18.44 -18.46 5.02
N TYR A 258 17.88 -18.08 3.86
CA TYR A 258 16.44 -17.87 3.63
C TYR A 258 15.94 -18.85 2.56
N ASP A 259 14.71 -19.34 2.73
CA ASP A 259 14.08 -20.27 1.79
C ASP A 259 13.49 -19.52 0.60
N TRP A 260 12.74 -18.45 0.90
CA TRP A 260 11.99 -17.65 -0.04
C TRP A 260 12.12 -16.15 0.29
N PHE A 261 11.53 -15.30 -0.53
CA PHE A 261 11.31 -13.90 -0.24
C PHE A 261 9.97 -13.46 -0.83
N TYR A 262 9.27 -12.57 -0.14
CA TYR A 262 8.26 -11.75 -0.80
C TYR A 262 8.99 -10.72 -1.63
N GLN A 263 8.52 -10.52 -2.85
CA GLN A 263 8.93 -9.40 -3.69
C GLN A 263 8.27 -8.13 -3.12
N SER A 264 8.09 -7.07 -3.93
CA SER A 264 7.26 -5.95 -3.49
C SER A 264 5.89 -6.45 -3.06
N LEU A 265 5.52 -6.20 -1.81
CA LEU A 265 4.12 -6.04 -1.46
C LEU A 265 3.80 -4.58 -1.64
N CYS A 266 2.59 -4.29 -2.12
CA CYS A 266 2.17 -2.93 -2.42
C CYS A 266 0.80 -2.59 -1.79
N SER A 267 0.50 -1.30 -1.66
CA SER A 267 -0.85 -0.73 -1.52
C SER A 267 -1.71 -1.29 -0.38
N ALA A 268 -1.10 -1.85 0.66
CA ALA A 268 -1.82 -2.63 1.66
C ALA A 268 -2.89 -1.83 2.43
N HIS A 269 -4.08 -2.40 2.57
CA HIS A 269 -5.20 -1.75 3.26
C HIS A 269 -5.84 -2.66 4.32
N MET A 270 -6.39 -2.04 5.38
CA MET A 270 -7.04 -2.71 6.49
C MET A 270 -8.56 -2.73 6.32
N GLU A 271 -9.09 -3.92 6.07
CA GLU A 271 -10.52 -4.19 6.06
C GLU A 271 -10.97 -4.74 7.42
N GLU A 272 -11.83 -3.99 8.11
CA GLU A 272 -12.36 -4.39 9.41
C GLU A 272 -13.57 -5.33 9.27
N ALA A 273 -13.64 -6.33 10.16
CA ALA A 273 -14.76 -7.27 10.22
C ALA A 273 -16.09 -6.53 10.37
N TYR A 274 -17.06 -6.91 9.52
CA TYR A 274 -18.41 -6.38 9.44
C TYR A 274 -18.47 -4.85 9.26
N GLN A 275 -17.54 -4.25 8.53
CA GLN A 275 -17.44 -2.79 8.41
C GLN A 275 -18.66 -2.09 7.80
N TRP A 276 -19.49 -2.81 7.04
CA TRP A 276 -20.67 -2.25 6.36
C TRP A 276 -21.97 -2.35 7.16
N GLY A 277 -21.93 -3.03 8.30
CA GLY A 277 -23.06 -3.22 9.21
C GLY A 277 -23.04 -4.59 9.88
N PRO A 278 -23.91 -4.86 10.87
CA PRO A 278 -23.91 -6.14 11.58
C PRO A 278 -24.04 -7.36 10.65
N GLY A 279 -22.95 -8.10 10.46
CA GLY A 279 -22.89 -9.27 9.56
C GLY A 279 -22.64 -8.95 8.07
N ILE A 280 -22.48 -7.69 7.69
CA ILE A 280 -22.34 -7.23 6.30
C ILE A 280 -20.87 -6.89 6.03
N GLY A 281 -20.35 -7.44 4.92
CA GLY A 281 -18.92 -7.41 4.60
C GLY A 281 -18.12 -8.55 5.21
N LEU A 282 -16.79 -8.46 5.21
CA LEU A 282 -15.86 -9.48 5.72
C LEU A 282 -16.21 -9.94 7.14
N LYS A 283 -15.96 -11.23 7.42
CA LYS A 283 -16.26 -11.86 8.71
C LYS A 283 -15.12 -11.69 9.71
N ASP A 284 -13.90 -11.69 9.21
CA ASP A 284 -12.67 -11.50 9.96
C ASP A 284 -12.04 -10.14 9.61
N ASP A 285 -11.12 -9.68 10.45
CA ASP A 285 -10.32 -8.48 10.20
C ASP A 285 -9.15 -8.86 9.27
N LEU A 286 -9.02 -8.22 8.11
CA LEU A 286 -8.03 -8.56 7.07
C LEU A 286 -7.14 -7.35 6.75
N PHE A 287 -5.83 -7.58 6.67
CA PHE A 287 -4.90 -6.63 6.06
C PHE A 287 -4.50 -7.19 4.69
N ILE A 288 -5.05 -6.59 3.64
CA ILE A 288 -5.00 -7.10 2.25
C ILE A 288 -3.92 -6.31 1.50
N THR A 289 -3.10 -7.02 0.74
CA THR A 289 -2.04 -6.46 -0.10
C THR A 289 -1.78 -7.44 -1.23
N ASN A 290 -1.43 -6.95 -2.40
CA ASN A 290 -0.89 -7.74 -3.50
C ASN A 290 0.62 -7.98 -3.31
N GLU A 291 1.15 -8.92 -4.07
CA GLU A 291 2.57 -8.96 -4.38
C GLU A 291 2.66 -8.41 -5.82
N GLU A 292 3.34 -7.27 -5.98
CA GLU A 292 3.21 -6.42 -7.15
C GLU A 292 4.23 -6.81 -8.24
N TRP A 293 5.50 -6.65 -7.90
CA TRP A 293 6.61 -6.74 -8.85
C TRP A 293 7.19 -8.15 -8.92
N HIS A 294 7.44 -8.61 -10.14
CA HIS A 294 8.11 -9.89 -10.35
C HIS A 294 9.08 -9.89 -11.54
N ALA A 295 10.38 -9.83 -11.24
CA ALA A 295 11.43 -10.06 -12.22
C ALA A 295 11.66 -11.58 -12.41
N PHE A 296 10.98 -12.18 -13.39
CA PHE A 296 11.09 -13.60 -13.70
C PHE A 296 12.16 -13.90 -14.76
N ASP A 297 12.91 -14.99 -14.58
CA ASP A 297 13.84 -15.51 -15.58
C ASP A 297 13.08 -15.87 -16.86
N ASN A 298 13.64 -15.45 -17.99
CA ASN A 298 13.02 -15.42 -19.33
C ASN A 298 12.78 -16.81 -19.95
N VAL A 299 12.86 -17.88 -19.15
CA VAL A 299 12.75 -19.29 -19.55
C VAL A 299 11.77 -20.12 -18.69
N THR A 300 11.11 -19.52 -17.70
CA THR A 300 10.25 -20.22 -16.72
C THR A 300 8.97 -19.47 -16.41
N ASN A 301 7.81 -20.13 -16.54
CA ASN A 301 6.50 -19.58 -16.19
C ASN A 301 6.35 -19.37 -14.66
N PHE A 302 5.28 -18.72 -14.21
CA PHE A 302 5.13 -18.27 -12.82
C PHE A 302 3.68 -18.21 -12.31
N VAL A 303 3.52 -17.90 -11.02
CA VAL A 303 2.27 -17.86 -10.21
C VAL A 303 2.41 -16.73 -9.11
N GLY A 304 1.40 -16.38 -8.28
CA GLY A 304 1.47 -15.34 -7.21
C GLY A 304 0.67 -15.60 -5.89
N ASN A 305 0.76 -14.75 -4.85
CA ASN A 305 0.31 -15.03 -3.44
C ASN A 305 0.20 -13.78 -2.49
N SER A 306 -0.59 -13.78 -1.38
CA SER A 306 -0.48 -12.77 -0.27
C SER A 306 -1.33 -13.01 1.03
N LYS A 307 -1.00 -12.26 2.11
CA LYS A 307 -1.69 -12.03 3.42
C LYS A 307 -2.14 -13.28 4.21
N SER A 308 -1.62 -13.57 5.41
CA SER A 308 -1.86 -14.83 6.16
C SER A 308 -1.47 -16.10 5.38
N LEU A 309 -0.36 -16.04 4.62
CA LEU A 309 -0.41 -16.05 3.16
C LEU A 309 -1.46 -16.96 2.51
N TYR A 310 -2.68 -16.47 2.37
CA TYR A 310 -3.74 -17.15 1.67
C TYR A 310 -3.89 -16.51 0.29
N ALA A 311 -3.05 -16.94 -0.66
CA ALA A 311 -3.21 -16.60 -2.05
C ALA A 311 -4.68 -16.77 -2.48
N ALA A 312 -5.29 -15.67 -2.92
CA ALA A 312 -6.68 -15.63 -3.32
C ALA A 312 -6.75 -15.54 -4.85
N GLY A 313 -6.68 -16.69 -5.55
CA GLY A 313 -6.77 -16.73 -7.02
C GLY A 313 -8.07 -16.18 -7.59
N VAL A 314 -9.11 -15.99 -6.77
CA VAL A 314 -10.43 -15.50 -7.17
C VAL A 314 -10.46 -14.09 -7.79
N PHE A 315 -9.43 -13.28 -7.57
CA PHE A 315 -9.29 -11.95 -8.16
C PHE A 315 -8.64 -11.96 -9.56
N SER A 316 -8.23 -13.14 -10.05
CA SER A 316 -7.22 -13.33 -11.11
C SER A 316 -5.84 -12.77 -10.71
N LEU A 317 -4.84 -12.99 -11.55
CA LEU A 317 -3.44 -12.58 -11.37
C LEU A 317 -3.13 -11.29 -12.15
N GLY A 318 -3.97 -10.28 -11.98
CA GLY A 318 -3.59 -8.93 -12.39
C GLY A 318 -2.82 -8.26 -11.25
N GLY A 319 -1.63 -7.72 -11.51
CA GLY A 319 -0.98 -6.82 -10.55
C GLY A 319 -1.93 -5.69 -10.19
N PHE A 320 -2.34 -5.62 -8.93
CA PHE A 320 -3.25 -4.60 -8.42
C PHE A 320 -2.41 -3.46 -7.85
N GLU A 321 -2.96 -2.24 -7.76
CA GLU A 321 -2.53 -1.37 -6.66
C GLU A 321 -3.32 -1.82 -5.44
N LYS A 322 -4.46 -1.18 -5.21
CA LYS A 322 -5.25 -1.32 -4.00
C LYS A 322 -6.44 -2.25 -4.22
N LEU A 323 -6.69 -3.09 -3.23
CA LEU A 323 -7.96 -3.80 -3.05
C LEU A 323 -8.65 -3.17 -1.84
N ALA A 324 -9.85 -2.62 -2.03
CA ALA A 324 -10.65 -2.15 -0.90
C ALA A 324 -12.04 -2.78 -0.88
N GLU A 325 -12.52 -3.20 0.29
CA GLU A 325 -13.87 -3.74 0.41
C GLU A 325 -14.89 -2.62 0.12
N ILE A 326 -15.95 -2.94 -0.62
CA ILE A 326 -17.09 -2.05 -0.84
C ILE A 326 -18.36 -2.72 -0.31
N ASN A 327 -19.32 -1.92 0.15
CA ASN A 327 -20.53 -2.42 0.79
C ASN A 327 -21.32 -3.42 -0.08
N PRO A 328 -21.39 -4.71 0.27
CA PRO A 328 -22.12 -5.70 -0.54
C PRO A 328 -23.64 -5.63 -0.34
N GLN A 329 -24.13 -4.81 0.60
CA GLN A 329 -25.55 -4.73 1.03
C GLN A 329 -26.19 -6.10 1.39
N SER A 330 -25.38 -7.14 1.55
CA SER A 330 -25.79 -8.53 1.73
C SER A 330 -24.89 -9.21 2.77
N PRO A 331 -25.46 -9.96 3.74
CA PRO A 331 -24.65 -10.69 4.72
C PRO A 331 -23.96 -11.92 4.13
N ASP A 332 -24.48 -12.46 3.01
CA ASP A 332 -23.97 -13.69 2.38
C ASP A 332 -22.85 -13.43 1.37
N HIS A 333 -22.61 -12.16 1.01
CA HIS A 333 -21.63 -11.75 0.00
C HIS A 333 -20.54 -10.83 0.57
N VAL A 334 -19.44 -10.72 -0.16
CA VAL A 334 -18.44 -9.65 -0.07
C VAL A 334 -18.29 -8.99 -1.43
N MET A 335 -17.89 -7.73 -1.46
CA MET A 335 -17.58 -7.01 -2.70
C MET A 335 -16.31 -6.17 -2.50
N PHE A 336 -15.51 -6.02 -3.53
CA PHE A 336 -14.29 -5.20 -3.50
C PHE A 336 -14.20 -4.34 -4.76
N GLY A 337 -13.74 -3.09 -4.61
CA GLY A 337 -13.10 -2.36 -5.71
C GLY A 337 -11.72 -2.98 -5.98
N VAL A 338 -11.32 -3.01 -7.25
CA VAL A 338 -10.08 -3.67 -7.69
C VAL A 338 -9.37 -2.76 -8.68
N SER A 339 -8.27 -2.14 -8.27
CA SER A 339 -7.47 -1.24 -9.14
C SER A 339 -6.16 -1.89 -9.59
N GLY A 340 -5.21 -1.09 -10.08
CA GLY A 340 -3.98 -1.48 -10.74
C GLY A 340 -4.16 -1.84 -12.19
N TYR A 341 -3.42 -2.87 -12.57
CA TYR A 341 -3.15 -3.33 -13.91
C TYR A 341 -3.38 -4.86 -14.01
N ASN A 342 -2.80 -5.51 -15.01
CA ASN A 342 -2.93 -6.95 -15.28
C ASN A 342 -1.57 -7.67 -15.21
N GLY A 343 -0.71 -7.22 -14.28
CA GLY A 343 0.65 -7.69 -14.02
C GLY A 343 1.74 -7.03 -14.88
N ASP A 344 2.74 -6.41 -14.23
CA ASP A 344 3.89 -5.75 -14.84
C ASP A 344 5.11 -6.68 -14.77
N TYR A 345 4.99 -7.78 -15.50
CA TYR A 345 6.06 -8.75 -15.68
C TYR A 345 7.03 -8.20 -16.73
N SER A 346 7.84 -7.22 -16.35
CA SER A 346 8.70 -6.40 -17.21
C SER A 346 9.41 -7.22 -18.30
N GLY A 347 9.00 -7.05 -19.57
CA GLY A 347 9.61 -7.71 -20.72
C GLY A 347 9.25 -9.21 -20.92
N TYR A 348 8.32 -9.77 -20.14
CA TYR A 348 8.02 -11.21 -20.13
C TYR A 348 7.18 -11.68 -21.35
N HIS A 349 7.82 -11.72 -22.51
CA HIS A 349 7.24 -12.29 -23.73
C HIS A 349 6.82 -13.79 -23.64
N PRO A 350 7.41 -14.69 -22.83
CA PRO A 350 7.06 -16.12 -22.89
C PRO A 350 5.58 -16.44 -22.60
N ALA A 351 4.94 -15.79 -21.62
CA ALA A 351 3.51 -16.02 -21.33
C ALA A 351 2.60 -15.56 -22.47
N LEU A 352 2.93 -14.41 -23.09
CA LEU A 352 2.24 -13.93 -24.29
C LEU A 352 2.40 -14.90 -25.47
N LEU A 353 3.62 -15.41 -25.70
CA LEU A 353 3.89 -16.37 -26.76
C LEU A 353 3.16 -17.70 -26.52
N ALA A 354 3.14 -18.21 -25.28
CA ALA A 354 2.38 -19.41 -24.92
C ALA A 354 0.87 -19.22 -25.15
N ARG A 355 0.32 -18.05 -24.74
CA ARG A 355 -1.08 -17.67 -25.00
C ARG A 355 -1.38 -17.65 -26.50
N GLN A 356 -0.52 -17.05 -27.31
CA GLN A 356 -0.67 -16.98 -28.76
C GLN A 356 -0.54 -18.37 -29.43
N GLU A 357 0.36 -19.24 -28.95
CA GLU A 357 0.52 -20.61 -29.47
C GLU A 357 -0.70 -21.50 -29.17
N GLU A 358 -1.28 -21.41 -27.97
CA GLU A 358 -2.42 -22.23 -27.56
C GLU A 358 -3.77 -21.71 -28.11
N TYR A 359 -4.02 -20.40 -28.04
CA TYR A 359 -5.33 -19.81 -28.36
C TYR A 359 -5.41 -19.17 -29.76
N GLY A 360 -4.27 -18.86 -30.38
CA GLY A 360 -4.21 -18.20 -31.69
C GLY A 360 -4.73 -16.76 -31.67
N LEU A 361 -5.47 -16.40 -32.71
CA LEU A 361 -6.06 -15.06 -32.86
C LEU A 361 -7.29 -14.88 -31.97
N ARG A 362 -7.51 -13.65 -31.51
CA ARG A 362 -8.72 -13.21 -30.83
C ARG A 362 -9.95 -13.27 -31.76
N PRO A 363 -11.19 -13.22 -31.23
CA PRO A 363 -12.42 -13.29 -32.03
C PRO A 363 -12.62 -12.15 -33.06
N ASP A 364 -11.89 -11.04 -32.94
CA ASP A 364 -11.85 -9.92 -33.87
C ASP A 364 -10.89 -10.14 -35.06
N GLY A 365 -9.98 -11.12 -34.95
CA GLY A 365 -8.95 -11.44 -35.95
C GLY A 365 -7.56 -10.87 -35.64
N ASN A 366 -7.38 -10.14 -34.53
CA ASN A 366 -6.08 -9.64 -34.08
C ASN A 366 -5.37 -10.69 -33.20
N GLU A 367 -4.06 -10.51 -32.99
CA GLU A 367 -3.32 -11.28 -31.98
C GLU A 367 -3.66 -10.79 -30.56
N TYR A 368 -3.50 -11.64 -29.55
CA TYR A 368 -3.42 -11.15 -28.17
C TYR A 368 -2.17 -10.28 -28.02
N VAL A 369 -2.29 -9.20 -27.25
CA VAL A 369 -1.17 -8.32 -26.87
C VAL A 369 -0.93 -8.40 -25.36
N TRP A 370 0.17 -7.85 -24.87
CA TRP A 370 0.49 -7.85 -23.44
C TRP A 370 -0.63 -7.19 -22.62
N CYS A 371 -1.16 -7.89 -21.62
CA CYS A 371 -2.40 -7.47 -20.97
C CYS A 371 -2.25 -6.36 -19.94
N ASN A 372 -1.02 -6.04 -19.48
CA ASN A 372 -0.70 -5.17 -18.34
C ASN A 372 -1.67 -3.97 -18.19
N ASN A 373 -1.61 -3.00 -19.11
CA ASN A 373 -2.45 -1.79 -19.02
C ASN A 373 -3.76 -1.89 -19.82
N ILE A 374 -4.19 -3.09 -20.22
CA ILE A 374 -5.45 -3.33 -20.95
C ILE A 374 -6.50 -3.82 -19.96
N VAL A 375 -6.94 -2.88 -19.12
CA VAL A 375 -7.80 -3.15 -17.97
C VAL A 375 -8.85 -2.04 -17.84
N PRO A 376 -10.14 -2.36 -17.64
CA PRO A 376 -11.16 -1.39 -17.26
C PRO A 376 -11.10 -1.16 -15.74
N TYR A 377 -11.97 -0.30 -15.21
CA TYR A 377 -12.28 -0.37 -13.78
C TYR A 377 -12.84 -1.75 -13.43
N ARG A 378 -12.41 -2.35 -12.32
CA ARG A 378 -12.81 -3.71 -11.91
C ARG A 378 -13.48 -3.70 -10.53
N MET A 379 -14.37 -4.66 -10.32
CA MET A 379 -14.86 -5.03 -8.98
C MET A 379 -14.96 -6.56 -8.85
N TYR A 380 -14.90 -7.06 -7.62
CA TYR A 380 -15.10 -8.47 -7.31
C TYR A 380 -16.40 -8.67 -6.51
N VAL A 381 -17.07 -9.81 -6.73
CA VAL A 381 -18.19 -10.28 -5.90
C VAL A 381 -17.94 -11.72 -5.47
N GLY A 382 -17.89 -11.96 -4.15
CA GLY A 382 -17.66 -13.27 -3.55
C GLY A 382 -18.85 -13.76 -2.73
N VAL A 383 -19.04 -15.09 -2.65
CA VAL A 383 -20.10 -15.75 -1.86
C VAL A 383 -19.50 -16.47 -0.65
N LYS A 384 -19.96 -16.14 0.55
CA LYS A 384 -19.41 -16.69 1.80
C LYS A 384 -19.83 -18.15 2.02
N GLY A 385 -18.91 -18.92 2.58
CA GLY A 385 -19.11 -20.32 2.97
C GLY A 385 -19.10 -21.33 1.83
N LEU A 386 -18.61 -20.94 0.63
CA LEU A 386 -18.47 -21.83 -0.52
C LEU A 386 -17.00 -22.12 -0.86
N MET A 387 -16.74 -23.33 -1.35
CA MET A 387 -15.49 -23.73 -2.01
C MET A 387 -15.53 -23.31 -3.49
N GLU A 388 -14.41 -23.46 -4.21
CA GLU A 388 -14.19 -23.08 -5.61
C GLU A 388 -15.19 -23.73 -6.59
N ASP A 389 -15.65 -24.96 -6.32
CA ASP A 389 -16.69 -25.65 -7.09
C ASP A 389 -18.14 -25.19 -6.76
N GLY A 390 -18.27 -24.30 -5.79
CA GLY A 390 -19.52 -23.82 -5.22
C GLY A 390 -20.23 -24.85 -4.34
N SER A 391 -19.51 -25.85 -3.82
CA SER A 391 -19.98 -26.68 -2.69
C SER A 391 -19.82 -25.93 -1.37
N ARG A 392 -20.50 -26.39 -0.31
CA ARG A 392 -20.39 -25.75 1.02
C ARG A 392 -19.03 -26.09 1.65
N ALA A 393 -18.31 -25.05 2.04
CA ALA A 393 -17.05 -25.16 2.77
C ALA A 393 -17.25 -25.61 4.23
N PRO A 394 -16.20 -26.16 4.88
CA PRO A 394 -16.13 -26.26 6.34
C PRO A 394 -16.32 -24.88 7.00
N ASP A 395 -17.01 -24.82 8.14
CA ASP A 395 -17.32 -23.55 8.83
C ASP A 395 -16.06 -22.82 9.37
N ASP A 396 -14.92 -23.52 9.47
CA ASP A 396 -13.61 -23.02 9.89
C ASP A 396 -12.70 -22.55 8.73
N ASP A 397 -13.04 -22.81 7.46
CA ASP A 397 -12.24 -22.36 6.32
C ASP A 397 -12.22 -20.83 6.20
N PHE A 398 -11.02 -20.24 6.30
CA PHE A 398 -10.81 -18.79 6.38
C PHE A 398 -11.17 -18.05 5.08
N LEU A 399 -10.75 -18.56 3.92
CA LEU A 399 -11.04 -17.91 2.64
C LEU A 399 -12.54 -18.03 2.32
N ALA A 400 -13.11 -19.23 2.47
CA ALA A 400 -14.51 -19.47 2.17
C ALA A 400 -15.43 -18.61 3.03
N ARG A 401 -15.22 -18.55 4.35
CA ARG A 401 -16.09 -17.77 5.27
C ARG A 401 -16.02 -16.26 5.04
N ASN A 402 -14.97 -15.78 4.38
CA ASN A 402 -14.79 -14.40 3.92
C ASN A 402 -15.17 -14.20 2.44
N GLY A 403 -15.68 -15.23 1.75
CA GLY A 403 -16.14 -15.16 0.36
C GLY A 403 -15.03 -15.25 -0.69
N LEU A 404 -13.78 -15.50 -0.28
CA LEU A 404 -12.56 -15.40 -1.09
C LEU A 404 -12.14 -16.73 -1.78
N ARG A 405 -13.02 -17.74 -1.82
CA ARG A 405 -12.85 -18.96 -2.64
C ARG A 405 -13.79 -19.03 -3.83
N TYR A 406 -14.98 -18.45 -3.73
CA TYR A 406 -16.02 -18.54 -4.75
C TYR A 406 -16.57 -17.16 -5.09
N GLY A 407 -16.10 -16.59 -6.18
CA GLY A 407 -16.56 -15.30 -6.65
C GLY A 407 -16.41 -15.10 -8.14
N GLN A 408 -16.50 -13.85 -8.56
CA GLN A 408 -16.43 -13.42 -9.95
C GLN A 408 -15.90 -11.99 -9.99
N VAL A 409 -14.94 -11.70 -10.87
CA VAL A 409 -14.55 -10.32 -11.20
C VAL A 409 -15.46 -9.79 -12.31
N TYR A 410 -15.77 -8.50 -12.25
CA TYR A 410 -16.59 -7.75 -13.18
C TYR A 410 -15.78 -6.56 -13.69
N GLY A 411 -15.74 -6.35 -15.00
CA GLY A 411 -15.22 -5.13 -15.60
C GLY A 411 -16.32 -4.09 -15.80
N PHE A 412 -15.99 -2.81 -15.69
CA PHE A 412 -16.89 -1.74 -16.09
C PHE A 412 -16.91 -1.63 -17.62
N ALA A 413 -18.11 -1.69 -18.19
CA ALA A 413 -18.34 -1.63 -19.62
C ALA A 413 -19.38 -0.56 -19.97
N ILE A 414 -19.15 0.16 -21.07
CA ILE A 414 -20.01 1.25 -21.52
C ILE A 414 -20.39 1.07 -23.00
N ASP A 415 -21.47 1.72 -23.42
CA ASP A 415 -21.82 1.86 -24.84
C ASP A 415 -20.79 2.78 -25.52
N MET A 416 -20.06 2.24 -26.50
CA MET A 416 -18.99 2.96 -27.22
C MET A 416 -19.43 3.39 -28.63
N THR A 417 -20.73 3.54 -28.87
CA THR A 417 -21.24 4.15 -30.10
C THR A 417 -21.12 5.67 -30.06
N GLU A 418 -21.29 6.34 -31.21
CA GLU A 418 -21.29 7.80 -31.32
C GLU A 418 -22.38 8.48 -30.46
N ASP A 419 -23.49 7.77 -30.21
CA ASP A 419 -24.59 8.21 -29.32
C ASP A 419 -24.39 7.79 -27.85
N GLY A 420 -23.30 7.08 -27.53
CA GLY A 420 -22.97 6.59 -26.18
C GLY A 420 -22.46 7.70 -25.25
N PRO A 421 -22.35 7.43 -23.93
CA PRO A 421 -22.01 8.43 -22.91
C PRO A 421 -20.63 9.09 -23.10
N THR A 422 -19.69 8.42 -23.76
CA THR A 422 -18.36 8.97 -24.10
C THR A 422 -18.21 9.31 -25.59
N GLN A 423 -19.27 9.19 -26.39
CA GLN A 423 -19.26 9.32 -27.86
C GLN A 423 -18.20 8.44 -28.55
N GLY A 424 -17.86 7.29 -27.94
CA GLY A 424 -16.86 6.35 -28.42
C GLY A 424 -15.42 6.62 -27.98
N MET A 425 -15.16 7.59 -27.12
CA MET A 425 -13.83 7.83 -26.54
C MET A 425 -13.47 6.78 -25.49
N TRP A 426 -12.22 6.30 -25.54
CA TRP A 426 -11.65 5.45 -24.48
C TRP A 426 -11.35 6.27 -23.22
N ARG A 427 -10.98 5.58 -22.13
CA ARG A 427 -10.91 6.20 -20.80
C ARG A 427 -9.94 7.39 -20.75
N ASP A 428 -8.74 7.27 -21.31
CA ASP A 428 -7.73 8.33 -21.18
C ASP A 428 -8.02 9.51 -22.15
N GLU A 429 -8.53 9.21 -23.35
CA GLU A 429 -9.02 10.23 -24.32
C GLU A 429 -10.20 11.04 -23.75
N PHE A 430 -11.08 10.39 -22.98
CA PHE A 430 -12.17 11.07 -22.29
C PHE A 430 -11.64 12.01 -21.20
N HIS A 431 -10.71 11.55 -20.35
CA HIS A 431 -10.24 12.32 -19.19
C HIS A 431 -9.34 13.51 -19.53
N SER A 432 -8.60 13.45 -20.63
CA SER A 432 -7.82 14.57 -21.19
C SER A 432 -8.69 15.61 -21.93
N ASN A 433 -9.99 15.37 -22.10
CA ASN A 433 -10.90 16.26 -22.83
C ASN A 433 -11.77 17.11 -21.89
N ALA A 434 -11.40 18.38 -21.72
CA ALA A 434 -12.10 19.37 -20.89
C ALA A 434 -13.58 19.59 -21.22
N THR A 435 -14.07 19.13 -22.39
CA THR A 435 -15.51 19.22 -22.74
C THR A 435 -16.33 18.11 -22.07
N PHE A 436 -15.67 17.02 -21.65
CA PHE A 436 -16.30 15.80 -21.15
C PHE A 436 -15.90 15.46 -19.70
N ALA A 437 -14.64 15.72 -19.30
CA ALA A 437 -14.12 15.36 -17.99
C ALA A 437 -14.05 16.52 -16.98
N TYR A 438 -15.14 17.28 -16.87
CA TYR A 438 -15.34 18.30 -15.83
C TYR A 438 -15.93 17.67 -14.55
N ASN A 439 -15.76 18.32 -13.40
CA ASN A 439 -16.33 17.86 -12.13
C ASN A 439 -17.86 17.68 -12.22
N GLY A 440 -18.37 16.54 -11.76
CA GLY A 440 -19.79 16.16 -11.85
C GLY A 440 -20.20 15.49 -13.17
N ALA A 441 -19.33 15.43 -14.18
CA ALA A 441 -19.64 14.75 -15.46
C ALA A 441 -19.90 13.25 -15.24
N LYS A 442 -20.96 12.73 -15.88
CA LYS A 442 -21.47 11.37 -15.67
C LYS A 442 -21.27 10.47 -16.89
N VAL A 443 -20.78 9.25 -16.66
CA VAL A 443 -20.74 8.15 -17.64
C VAL A 443 -21.58 6.98 -17.11
N GLU A 444 -22.63 6.61 -17.86
CA GLU A 444 -23.48 5.46 -17.53
C GLU A 444 -22.89 4.15 -18.10
N GLY A 445 -22.97 3.07 -17.33
CA GLY A 445 -22.34 1.80 -17.72
C GLY A 445 -22.94 0.59 -17.03
N LYS A 446 -22.24 -0.54 -17.15
CA LYS A 446 -22.58 -1.81 -16.52
C LYS A 446 -21.33 -2.50 -16.03
N TRP A 447 -21.40 -3.06 -14.84
CA TRP A 447 -20.41 -4.01 -14.35
C TRP A 447 -20.76 -5.38 -14.92
N VAL A 448 -19.93 -5.94 -15.80
CA VAL A 448 -20.23 -7.22 -16.47
C VAL A 448 -19.24 -8.28 -16.03
N ALA A 449 -19.75 -9.46 -15.66
CA ALA A 449 -18.92 -10.58 -15.21
C ALA A 449 -17.95 -11.00 -16.31
N GLN A 450 -16.66 -11.13 -15.99
CA GLN A 450 -15.69 -11.73 -16.90
C GLN A 450 -16.00 -13.24 -17.10
N PRO A 451 -15.69 -13.83 -18.27
CA PRO A 451 -15.82 -15.28 -18.48
C PRO A 451 -15.00 -16.16 -17.53
N TRP A 452 -13.76 -15.75 -17.20
CA TRP A 452 -12.85 -16.51 -16.34
C TRP A 452 -13.33 -16.56 -14.90
N LYS A 453 -13.15 -17.73 -14.26
CA LYS A 453 -13.42 -17.93 -12.84
C LYS A 453 -12.44 -18.94 -12.25
N TRP A 454 -11.94 -18.65 -11.05
CA TRP A 454 -11.10 -19.56 -10.27
C TRP A 454 -11.85 -20.87 -9.94
N ASP A 455 -11.21 -21.99 -10.26
CA ASP A 455 -11.75 -23.35 -10.08
C ASP A 455 -10.94 -24.20 -9.08
N GLY A 456 -9.91 -23.62 -8.46
CA GLY A 456 -9.02 -24.29 -7.51
C GLY A 456 -7.77 -24.91 -8.13
N GLU A 457 -7.63 -24.93 -9.46
CA GLU A 457 -6.42 -25.45 -10.12
C GLU A 457 -5.39 -24.34 -10.35
N VAL A 458 -4.24 -24.46 -9.67
CA VAL A 458 -3.08 -23.59 -9.92
C VAL A 458 -2.55 -23.82 -11.33
N ARG A 459 -2.57 -22.76 -12.13
CA ARG A 459 -2.04 -22.70 -13.48
C ARG A 459 -1.09 -21.50 -13.58
N ASN A 460 -0.26 -21.51 -14.61
CA ASN A 460 0.60 -20.38 -14.95
C ASN A 460 -0.22 -19.22 -15.56
N PHE A 461 0.40 -18.05 -15.66
CA PHE A 461 -0.22 -16.78 -16.09
C PHE A 461 -0.88 -16.77 -17.49
N GLU A 462 -0.45 -17.62 -18.43
CA GLU A 462 -1.08 -17.76 -19.75
C GLU A 462 -2.55 -18.26 -19.69
N HIS A 463 -3.00 -18.75 -18.52
CA HIS A 463 -4.37 -19.19 -18.26
C HIS A 463 -5.17 -18.26 -17.32
N ASP A 464 -4.65 -17.08 -17.01
CA ASP A 464 -5.27 -16.14 -16.07
C ASP A 464 -6.50 -15.39 -16.65
N GLY A 465 -7.33 -14.81 -15.78
CA GLY A 465 -8.46 -13.95 -16.17
C GLY A 465 -8.07 -12.61 -16.82
N SER A 466 -6.84 -12.14 -16.59
CA SER A 466 -6.31 -10.87 -17.13
C SER A 466 -6.44 -10.71 -18.66
N TRP A 467 -6.49 -11.82 -19.41
CA TRP A 467 -6.62 -11.81 -20.86
C TRP A 467 -8.06 -11.51 -21.36
N ASP A 468 -9.08 -11.62 -20.51
CA ASP A 468 -10.49 -11.50 -20.91
C ASP A 468 -10.91 -10.06 -21.27
N PHE A 469 -10.19 -9.04 -20.79
CA PHE A 469 -10.48 -7.62 -21.09
C PHE A 469 -10.06 -7.19 -22.51
N GLN A 470 -9.41 -8.08 -23.27
CA GLN A 470 -9.22 -7.94 -24.73
C GLN A 470 -10.34 -8.59 -25.55
N LEU A 471 -11.32 -9.25 -24.91
CA LEU A 471 -12.41 -9.96 -25.58
C LEU A 471 -13.71 -9.14 -25.59
N PRO A 472 -14.63 -9.39 -26.54
CA PRO A 472 -15.94 -8.72 -26.54
C PRO A 472 -16.75 -8.94 -25.25
N VAL A 473 -17.41 -7.89 -24.77
CA VAL A 473 -18.23 -7.93 -23.54
C VAL A 473 -19.30 -9.02 -23.64
N PRO A 474 -19.38 -9.97 -22.68
CA PRO A 474 -20.27 -11.12 -22.77
C PRO A 474 -21.75 -10.74 -22.97
N GLY A 475 -22.29 -11.06 -24.14
CA GLY A 475 -23.70 -10.83 -24.48
C GLY A 475 -24.08 -9.39 -24.81
N MET A 476 -23.13 -8.45 -24.88
CA MET A 476 -23.37 -7.03 -25.17
C MET A 476 -22.55 -6.58 -26.38
N LYS A 477 -23.17 -6.49 -27.56
CA LYS A 477 -22.47 -6.25 -28.84
C LYS A 477 -21.86 -4.85 -28.93
N ASP A 478 -22.63 -3.85 -28.52
CA ASP A 478 -22.31 -2.43 -28.72
C ASP A 478 -21.56 -1.83 -27.51
N TYR A 479 -21.43 -2.61 -26.42
CA TYR A 479 -20.61 -2.28 -25.25
C TYR A 479 -19.16 -2.71 -25.44
N LYS A 480 -18.24 -2.00 -24.79
CA LYS A 480 -16.82 -2.37 -24.59
C LYS A 480 -16.44 -2.24 -23.12
N TRP A 481 -15.46 -3.03 -22.69
CA TRP A 481 -14.74 -2.75 -21.43
C TRP A 481 -14.13 -1.36 -21.53
N TRP A 482 -14.32 -0.48 -20.54
CA TRP A 482 -13.82 0.90 -20.61
C TRP A 482 -12.34 0.99 -20.23
N ASN A 483 -11.51 0.43 -21.11
CA ASN A 483 -10.06 0.41 -21.04
C ASN A 483 -9.48 1.81 -21.33
N SER A 484 -8.23 2.01 -20.93
CA SER A 484 -7.39 3.20 -21.20
C SER A 484 -7.33 3.57 -22.70
N ALA A 485 -6.86 2.64 -23.53
CA ALA A 485 -6.59 2.85 -24.97
C ALA A 485 -7.17 1.74 -25.90
N GLY A 486 -8.10 0.92 -25.41
CA GLY A 486 -8.79 -0.10 -26.21
C GLY A 486 -8.33 -1.54 -25.94
N TYR A 487 -8.20 -2.36 -26.99
CA TYR A 487 -7.87 -3.80 -26.90
C TYR A 487 -6.47 -4.17 -27.46
N ASP A 488 -5.84 -3.26 -28.20
CA ASP A 488 -4.58 -3.51 -28.91
C ASP A 488 -3.39 -2.77 -28.25
N GLU A 489 -3.68 -1.80 -27.39
CA GLU A 489 -2.72 -0.94 -26.71
C GLU A 489 -3.23 -0.60 -25.30
N GLY A 490 -2.31 -0.43 -24.36
CA GLY A 490 -2.63 0.06 -23.01
C GLY A 490 -2.19 1.51 -22.86
N GLY A 491 -2.90 2.27 -22.01
CA GLY A 491 -2.53 3.62 -21.60
C GLY A 491 -2.24 3.69 -20.10
N ALA A 492 -2.78 4.69 -19.42
CA ALA A 492 -2.67 4.84 -17.97
C ALA A 492 -3.33 3.67 -17.22
N LYS A 493 -2.71 3.24 -16.11
CA LYS A 493 -3.30 2.24 -15.21
C LYS A 493 -4.29 2.93 -14.27
N THR A 494 -5.16 2.13 -13.64
CA THR A 494 -6.06 2.62 -12.58
C THR A 494 -5.34 2.51 -11.25
N GLU A 495 -5.27 3.57 -10.46
CA GLU A 495 -4.32 3.66 -9.35
C GLU A 495 -4.94 3.38 -7.98
N HIS A 496 -4.57 4.06 -6.90
CA HIS A 496 -5.19 3.79 -5.61
C HIS A 496 -6.70 4.08 -5.60
N LEU A 497 -7.41 3.31 -4.77
CA LEU A 497 -8.86 3.37 -4.63
C LEU A 497 -9.28 3.45 -3.17
N SER A 498 -10.43 4.06 -2.90
CA SER A 498 -10.99 4.15 -1.54
C SER A 498 -12.52 4.02 -1.57
N PRO A 499 -13.15 3.25 -0.67
CA PRO A 499 -14.57 2.90 -0.79
C PRO A 499 -15.50 4.07 -0.47
N ASP A 500 -16.72 4.06 -1.04
CA ASP A 500 -17.79 4.96 -0.59
C ASP A 500 -18.25 4.55 0.81
N VAL A 501 -17.80 5.30 1.82
CA VAL A 501 -18.06 4.99 3.23
C VAL A 501 -19.45 5.41 3.70
N ARG A 502 -20.29 6.00 2.84
CA ARG A 502 -21.62 6.50 3.20
C ARG A 502 -22.61 5.34 3.39
N PRO A 503 -23.44 5.36 4.46
CA PRO A 503 -24.36 4.26 4.75
C PRO A 503 -25.30 3.91 3.58
N GLY A 504 -25.35 2.64 3.21
CA GLY A 504 -26.25 2.12 2.17
C GLY A 504 -25.86 2.46 0.73
N LYS A 505 -24.65 2.98 0.50
CA LYS A 505 -24.05 3.11 -0.84
C LYS A 505 -23.12 1.94 -1.12
N THR A 506 -23.01 1.56 -2.40
CA THR A 506 -22.00 0.63 -2.91
C THR A 506 -21.27 1.33 -4.05
N GLY A 507 -19.97 1.55 -3.85
CA GLY A 507 -19.13 2.27 -4.79
C GLY A 507 -17.75 2.52 -4.19
N PHE A 508 -16.88 3.11 -5.00
CA PHE A 508 -15.52 3.49 -4.62
C PHE A 508 -15.05 4.67 -5.46
N ILE A 509 -14.08 5.41 -4.95
CA ILE A 509 -13.38 6.49 -5.64
C ILE A 509 -12.03 5.92 -6.09
N GLN A 510 -11.60 6.28 -7.30
CA GLN A 510 -10.53 5.61 -8.04
C GLN A 510 -9.65 6.63 -8.75
N GLY A 511 -8.34 6.60 -8.50
CA GLY A 511 -7.33 7.39 -9.23
C GLY A 511 -6.79 6.68 -10.48
N SER A 512 -5.84 7.32 -11.16
CA SER A 512 -5.08 6.79 -12.31
C SER A 512 -3.66 7.38 -12.38
N THR A 513 -2.79 6.76 -13.16
CA THR A 513 -1.45 7.33 -13.44
C THR A 513 -1.49 8.64 -14.24
N ALA A 514 -2.50 8.82 -15.09
CA ALA A 514 -2.73 10.09 -15.80
C ALA A 514 -3.35 11.20 -14.92
N GLY A 515 -3.34 11.06 -13.59
CA GLY A 515 -3.74 12.16 -12.70
C GLY A 515 -5.23 12.51 -12.67
N TYR A 516 -6.11 11.64 -13.18
CA TYR A 516 -7.56 11.80 -13.05
C TYR A 516 -8.13 10.92 -11.94
N PHE A 517 -9.23 11.34 -11.33
CA PHE A 517 -9.96 10.50 -10.39
C PHE A 517 -11.48 10.77 -10.40
N GLY A 518 -12.24 9.74 -10.02
CA GLY A 518 -13.70 9.81 -10.00
C GLY A 518 -14.34 8.69 -9.20
N HIS A 519 -15.67 8.74 -9.10
CA HIS A 519 -16.49 7.88 -8.24
C HIS A 519 -17.27 6.87 -9.08
N LEU A 520 -17.06 5.60 -8.79
CA LEU A 520 -17.67 4.43 -9.40
C LEU A 520 -18.78 3.89 -8.49
N TYR A 521 -20.02 3.82 -8.98
CA TYR A 521 -21.16 3.24 -8.27
C TYR A 521 -21.57 1.89 -8.85
N VAL A 522 -22.07 1.03 -7.97
CA VAL A 522 -22.79 -0.20 -8.33
C VAL A 522 -24.25 -0.03 -7.88
N LEU A 523 -25.17 -0.07 -8.84
CA LEU A 523 -26.59 0.20 -8.59
C LEU A 523 -27.35 -1.07 -8.19
N ASP A 524 -28.43 -0.87 -7.41
CA ASP A 524 -29.44 -1.87 -7.04
C ASP A 524 -28.89 -3.19 -6.47
N VAL A 525 -27.69 -3.17 -5.88
CA VAL A 525 -26.93 -4.35 -5.40
C VAL A 525 -27.76 -5.26 -4.51
N GLU A 526 -28.52 -4.72 -3.56
CA GLU A 526 -29.35 -5.52 -2.66
C GLU A 526 -30.41 -6.34 -3.42
N ASP A 527 -31.07 -5.75 -4.42
CA ASP A 527 -32.11 -6.41 -5.20
C ASP A 527 -31.53 -7.35 -6.27
N VAL A 528 -30.40 -6.99 -6.88
CA VAL A 528 -29.67 -7.86 -7.83
C VAL A 528 -29.15 -9.12 -7.14
N LEU A 529 -28.55 -8.99 -5.93
CA LEU A 529 -28.05 -10.14 -5.16
C LEU A 529 -29.18 -11.00 -4.58
N LYS A 530 -30.33 -10.43 -4.21
CA LYS A 530 -31.55 -11.22 -3.86
C LYS A 530 -32.15 -11.94 -5.06
N GLY A 531 -31.91 -11.46 -6.28
CA GLY A 531 -32.44 -12.01 -7.52
C GLY A 531 -31.76 -13.30 -7.98
N VAL A 532 -30.55 -13.60 -7.47
CA VAL A 532 -29.78 -14.82 -7.77
C VAL A 532 -29.92 -15.86 -6.66
N SER A 533 -29.84 -17.15 -6.99
CA SER A 533 -30.17 -18.22 -6.05
C SER A 533 -28.96 -19.05 -5.60
N GLY A 534 -28.75 -19.13 -4.28
CA GLY A 534 -27.80 -20.04 -3.64
C GLY A 534 -26.33 -19.75 -3.97
N LYS A 535 -25.83 -20.31 -5.07
CA LYS A 535 -24.45 -20.15 -5.55
C LYS A 535 -24.34 -19.44 -6.90
N GLU A 536 -25.45 -18.97 -7.45
CA GLU A 536 -25.44 -18.17 -8.67
C GLU A 536 -24.92 -16.76 -8.37
N LEU A 537 -24.05 -16.25 -9.24
CA LEU A 537 -23.60 -14.86 -9.21
C LEU A 537 -24.28 -14.08 -10.36
N PRO A 538 -24.57 -12.77 -10.20
CA PRO A 538 -25.19 -11.98 -11.25
C PRO A 538 -24.34 -11.92 -12.52
N LYS A 539 -24.96 -11.83 -13.69
CA LYS A 539 -24.21 -11.63 -14.95
C LYS A 539 -23.70 -10.19 -15.10
N SER A 540 -24.44 -9.24 -14.54
CA SER A 540 -24.08 -7.84 -14.53
C SER A 540 -24.82 -7.08 -13.43
N PHE A 541 -24.30 -5.90 -13.09
CA PHE A 541 -24.98 -4.84 -12.36
C PHE A 541 -25.04 -3.59 -13.25
N ASP A 542 -26.01 -2.72 -13.02
CA ASP A 542 -25.96 -1.37 -13.58
C ASP A 542 -24.97 -0.52 -12.78
N GLY A 543 -24.34 0.46 -13.41
CA GLY A 543 -23.28 1.26 -12.80
C GLY A 543 -23.16 2.65 -13.38
N GLU A 544 -22.56 3.54 -12.62
CA GLU A 544 -22.36 4.94 -12.98
C GLU A 544 -20.95 5.34 -12.58
N TYR A 545 -20.30 6.14 -13.42
CA TYR A 545 -19.05 6.82 -13.11
C TYR A 545 -19.31 8.33 -13.09
N TYR A 546 -18.74 9.01 -12.10
CA TYR A 546 -18.75 10.46 -11.99
C TYR A 546 -17.32 10.98 -11.89
N VAL A 547 -16.96 11.96 -12.72
CA VAL A 547 -15.66 12.64 -12.65
C VAL A 547 -15.65 13.57 -11.44
N TYR A 548 -14.58 13.50 -10.63
CA TYR A 548 -14.22 14.60 -9.72
C TYR A 548 -13.16 15.49 -10.36
N GLN A 549 -12.18 14.89 -11.02
CA GLN A 549 -11.07 15.57 -11.66
C GLN A 549 -10.66 14.81 -12.93
N GLY A 550 -10.69 15.49 -14.09
CA GLY A 550 -10.03 15.02 -15.31
C GLY A 550 -8.54 15.33 -15.33
N GLU A 551 -7.82 14.83 -16.34
CA GLU A 551 -6.42 15.15 -16.65
C GLU A 551 -6.35 16.58 -17.21
N LEU A 552 -6.53 17.57 -16.32
CA LEU A 552 -6.77 18.98 -16.64
C LEU A 552 -5.95 19.91 -15.72
N ASP A 553 -5.83 21.19 -16.09
CA ASP A 553 -5.08 22.20 -15.33
C ASP A 553 -5.68 22.44 -13.92
N VAL A 554 -5.02 21.89 -12.89
CA VAL A 554 -5.35 22.05 -11.47
C VAL A 554 -4.56 23.18 -10.80
N THR A 555 -3.70 23.92 -11.51
CA THR A 555 -2.78 24.92 -10.89
C THR A 555 -3.50 26.02 -10.10
N LYS A 556 -4.75 26.33 -10.44
CA LYS A 556 -5.59 27.32 -9.73
C LYS A 556 -6.50 26.70 -8.66
N GLN A 557 -6.58 25.37 -8.61
CA GLN A 557 -7.30 24.61 -7.59
C GLN A 557 -6.41 24.33 -6.38
N ILE A 558 -5.08 24.31 -6.56
CA ILE A 558 -4.11 24.03 -5.51
C ILE A 558 -3.79 25.30 -4.69
N GLU A 559 -4.16 25.27 -3.42
CA GLU A 559 -3.82 26.27 -2.41
C GLU A 559 -2.51 25.90 -1.71
N LEU A 560 -1.52 26.81 -1.76
CA LEU A 560 -0.18 26.64 -1.16
C LEU A 560 0.00 27.35 0.18
N GLY A 561 -0.96 28.18 0.62
CA GLY A 561 -0.88 28.88 1.91
C GLY A 561 0.32 29.82 2.09
N GLY A 562 1.02 30.18 1.00
CA GLY A 562 2.25 30.97 1.02
C GLY A 562 3.55 30.18 1.21
N LYS A 563 3.50 28.84 1.18
CA LYS A 563 4.63 27.90 1.33
C LYS A 563 4.86 27.12 0.01
N PHE A 564 5.49 25.95 0.08
CA PHE A 564 5.64 24.97 -1.02
C PHE A 564 6.25 25.53 -2.31
N ARG A 565 7.22 26.43 -2.15
CA ARG A 565 8.09 26.89 -3.24
C ARG A 565 9.36 26.04 -3.30
N TYR A 566 9.77 25.75 -4.52
CA TYR A 566 11.05 25.09 -4.81
C TYR A 566 12.12 26.14 -5.16
N THR A 567 13.35 25.68 -5.35
CA THR A 567 14.41 26.49 -5.96
C THR A 567 13.95 27.05 -7.30
N ASP A 568 14.25 28.33 -7.56
CA ASP A 568 14.08 28.91 -8.89
C ASP A 568 14.96 28.13 -9.90
N ASP A 569 14.54 28.03 -11.16
CA ASP A 569 15.28 27.26 -12.18
C ASP A 569 16.60 27.93 -12.62
N ALA A 570 17.29 27.32 -13.59
CA ALA A 570 18.57 27.83 -14.09
C ALA A 570 18.49 29.23 -14.76
N ASP A 571 17.32 29.62 -15.27
CA ASP A 571 17.03 30.93 -15.87
C ASP A 571 16.43 31.93 -14.86
N GLY A 572 16.13 31.48 -13.64
CA GLY A 572 15.55 32.27 -12.55
C GLY A 572 14.02 32.36 -12.57
N ASN A 573 13.34 31.45 -13.27
CA ASN A 573 11.88 31.32 -13.17
C ASN A 573 11.51 30.66 -11.84
N ARG A 574 10.37 31.07 -11.28
CA ARG A 574 9.91 30.57 -9.98
C ARG A 574 9.18 29.25 -10.15
N ARG A 575 9.55 28.27 -9.33
CA ARG A 575 8.91 26.95 -9.24
C ARG A 575 8.18 26.80 -7.89
N ASP A 576 7.01 26.18 -7.92
CA ASP A 576 6.22 25.82 -6.73
C ASP A 576 5.31 24.61 -7.00
N ALA A 577 4.70 24.08 -5.94
CA ALA A 577 3.92 22.84 -5.97
C ALA A 577 2.51 22.96 -6.59
N THR A 578 2.13 24.11 -7.17
CA THR A 578 0.94 24.14 -8.06
C THR A 578 1.14 23.29 -9.31
N ARG A 579 2.40 22.92 -9.62
CA ARG A 579 2.80 22.01 -10.69
C ARG A 579 3.49 20.78 -10.13
N ASN A 580 3.39 19.66 -10.85
CA ASN A 580 4.27 18.51 -10.65
C ASN A 580 5.54 18.69 -11.51
N TRP A 581 6.71 18.32 -10.98
CA TRP A 581 8.01 18.52 -11.63
C TRP A 581 8.75 17.19 -11.84
N ASP A 582 8.09 16.24 -12.51
CA ASP A 582 8.64 14.94 -12.90
C ASP A 582 9.84 15.04 -13.87
N SER A 583 10.35 13.88 -14.29
CA SER A 583 11.51 13.80 -15.18
C SER A 583 11.21 14.02 -16.67
N THR A 584 9.94 14.17 -17.04
CA THR A 584 9.44 14.20 -18.42
C THR A 584 9.08 15.60 -18.92
N ASP A 585 8.76 16.56 -18.02
CA ASP A 585 8.41 17.94 -18.37
C ASP A 585 9.27 18.99 -17.61
N GLU A 586 10.14 19.70 -18.33
CA GLU A 586 10.98 20.77 -17.77
C GLU A 586 10.18 22.04 -17.37
N ASP A 587 8.98 22.26 -17.92
CA ASP A 587 8.09 23.38 -17.59
C ASP A 587 7.12 23.06 -16.42
N GLY A 588 7.12 21.80 -15.96
CA GLY A 588 6.29 21.27 -14.87
C GLY A 588 4.81 21.07 -15.26
N LYS A 589 4.32 19.85 -15.11
CA LYS A 589 2.94 19.45 -15.42
C LYS A 589 1.91 20.23 -14.60
N VAL A 590 0.81 20.60 -15.26
CA VAL A 590 -0.31 21.36 -14.68
C VAL A 590 -1.42 20.50 -14.11
N THR A 591 -1.33 19.19 -14.28
CA THR A 591 -2.26 18.14 -13.83
C THR A 591 -1.86 17.62 -12.45
N PHE A 592 -2.61 16.63 -11.93
CA PHE A 592 -1.98 15.61 -11.09
C PHE A 592 -1.22 14.61 -11.97
N GLU A 593 -0.38 13.80 -11.36
CA GLU A 593 0.30 12.67 -12.00
C GLU A 593 0.39 11.53 -10.99
N ASP A 594 0.30 10.27 -11.45
CA ASP A 594 0.63 9.07 -10.67
C ASP A 594 0.02 9.07 -9.25
N ILE A 595 -1.32 9.06 -9.16
CA ILE A 595 -2.06 9.14 -7.87
C ILE A 595 -1.97 7.81 -7.09
N ASP A 596 -0.76 7.52 -6.59
CA ASP A 596 -0.37 6.31 -5.87
C ASP A 596 -0.79 6.32 -4.38
N GLY A 597 -1.45 7.37 -3.90
CA GLY A 597 -2.17 7.26 -2.63
C GLY A 597 -3.51 7.98 -2.66
N LEU A 598 -4.58 7.21 -2.40
CA LEU A 598 -5.95 7.70 -2.36
C LEU A 598 -6.67 7.14 -1.13
N GLU A 599 -7.17 8.03 -0.27
CA GLU A 599 -8.10 7.65 0.81
C GLU A 599 -9.17 8.72 1.07
N VAL A 600 -10.38 8.26 1.36
CA VAL A 600 -11.56 9.11 1.60
C VAL A 600 -11.76 9.33 3.10
N VAL A 601 -11.51 10.54 3.56
CA VAL A 601 -11.76 10.98 4.93
C VAL A 601 -13.20 11.51 5.01
N TYR A 602 -14.08 10.78 5.71
CA TYR A 602 -15.50 11.15 5.85
C TYR A 602 -15.78 11.88 7.16
N THR A 603 -16.50 13.00 7.06
CA THR A 603 -16.80 13.95 8.14
C THR A 603 -18.32 14.07 8.34
N PRO A 604 -18.79 14.85 9.34
CA PRO A 604 -20.21 15.17 9.46
C PRO A 604 -20.83 15.95 8.29
N THR A 605 -20.02 16.59 7.44
CA THR A 605 -20.49 17.35 6.27
C THR A 605 -20.45 16.50 5.01
N GLY A 606 -19.31 15.87 4.71
CA GLY A 606 -19.14 15.06 3.51
C GLY A 606 -17.81 14.30 3.45
N MET A 607 -17.43 13.92 2.24
CA MET A 607 -16.20 13.15 1.96
C MET A 607 -15.10 14.10 1.48
N HIS A 608 -13.85 13.84 1.85
CA HIS A 608 -12.67 14.54 1.35
C HIS A 608 -11.67 13.50 0.84
N ALA A 609 -11.04 13.73 -0.30
CA ALA A 609 -9.93 12.91 -0.76
C ALA A 609 -8.62 13.43 -0.16
N VAL A 610 -7.81 12.53 0.40
CA VAL A 610 -6.36 12.75 0.52
C VAL A 610 -5.73 12.14 -0.73
N LEU A 611 -4.97 12.95 -1.46
CA LEU A 611 -4.24 12.59 -2.67
C LEU A 611 -2.75 12.56 -2.37
N GLN A 612 -2.04 11.61 -2.96
CA GLN A 612 -0.60 11.43 -2.88
C GLN A 612 -0.10 11.00 -4.27
N GLU A 613 1.05 11.52 -4.68
CA GLU A 613 1.65 11.28 -6.01
C GLU A 613 2.96 10.48 -5.92
N ASP A 614 3.21 9.63 -6.94
CA ASP A 614 4.48 8.96 -7.23
C ASP A 614 4.87 9.08 -8.73
N SER A 615 5.17 10.30 -9.15
CA SER A 615 5.62 10.63 -10.52
C SER A 615 7.15 10.66 -10.71
N GLY A 616 7.90 10.36 -9.65
CA GLY A 616 9.34 10.63 -9.58
C GLY A 616 9.72 12.12 -9.55
N ASN A 617 8.81 13.01 -9.13
CA ASN A 617 8.95 14.48 -9.03
C ASN A 617 10.30 14.89 -8.46
N ARG A 618 11.09 15.56 -9.29
CA ARG A 618 12.49 15.89 -9.02
C ARG A 618 12.64 16.90 -7.88
N LEU A 619 11.61 17.67 -7.57
CA LEU A 619 11.66 18.68 -6.50
C LEU A 619 10.97 18.23 -5.20
N GLY A 620 10.24 17.11 -5.25
CA GLY A 620 9.53 16.49 -4.13
C GLY A 620 8.05 16.33 -4.44
N GLU A 621 7.56 15.10 -4.29
CA GLU A 621 6.18 14.69 -4.53
C GLU A 621 5.16 15.42 -3.68
N ARG A 622 3.91 15.42 -4.14
CA ARG A 622 2.83 16.18 -3.50
C ARG A 622 1.90 15.26 -2.72
N CYS A 623 1.62 15.66 -1.48
CA CYS A 623 0.49 15.16 -0.72
C CYS A 623 -0.51 16.32 -0.56
N LEU A 624 -1.78 16.11 -0.91
CA LEU A 624 -2.84 17.11 -0.89
C LEU A 624 -4.10 16.58 -0.18
N ILE A 625 -4.96 17.49 0.28
CA ILE A 625 -6.31 17.16 0.75
C ILE A 625 -7.36 18.06 0.09
N SER A 626 -8.43 17.47 -0.43
CA SER A 626 -9.48 18.19 -1.14
C SER A 626 -10.45 18.95 -0.23
N SER A 627 -11.14 19.93 -0.80
CA SER A 627 -12.47 20.38 -0.37
C SER A 627 -13.46 19.21 -0.33
N GLU A 628 -14.68 19.45 0.15
CA GLU A 628 -15.70 18.42 0.15
C GLU A 628 -15.99 17.93 -1.28
N LEU A 629 -16.03 16.61 -1.47
CA LEU A 629 -16.25 15.94 -2.74
C LEU A 629 -17.73 15.98 -3.11
N GLU A 630 -18.08 16.83 -4.07
CA GLU A 630 -19.43 17.01 -4.60
C GLU A 630 -19.56 16.47 -6.04
N HIS A 631 -20.73 15.90 -6.36
CA HIS A 631 -21.09 15.39 -7.70
C HIS A 631 -22.02 16.34 -8.45
N GLU A 632 -22.12 17.59 -8.00
CA GLU A 632 -23.02 18.57 -8.62
C GLU A 632 -22.38 19.12 -9.89
N ASP A 633 -23.01 18.87 -11.05
CA ASP A 633 -22.77 19.60 -12.30
C ASP A 633 -23.30 21.04 -12.16
N ASP A 634 -22.61 21.82 -11.34
CA ASP A 634 -22.89 23.23 -11.08
C ASP A 634 -21.75 24.18 -11.50
N GLY A 635 -20.69 23.59 -12.07
CA GLY A 635 -19.51 24.30 -12.57
C GLY A 635 -18.54 24.74 -11.47
N LYS A 636 -18.62 24.19 -10.26
CA LYS A 636 -17.58 24.35 -9.23
C LYS A 636 -16.48 23.30 -9.39
N GLU A 637 -15.26 23.79 -9.51
CA GLU A 637 -14.04 23.01 -9.37
C GLU A 637 -13.75 22.73 -7.88
N LEU A 638 -13.04 21.64 -7.60
CA LEU A 638 -12.54 21.36 -6.26
C LEU A 638 -11.44 22.36 -5.87
N THR A 639 -11.13 22.41 -4.57
CA THR A 639 -9.93 23.08 -4.04
C THR A 639 -9.07 22.04 -3.36
N TYR A 640 -7.76 22.07 -3.57
CA TYR A 640 -6.81 21.14 -2.97
C TYR A 640 -5.82 21.90 -2.10
N TYR A 641 -5.70 21.51 -0.83
CA TYR A 641 -4.79 22.12 0.12
C TYR A 641 -3.52 21.27 0.20
N MET A 642 -2.38 21.88 -0.12
CA MET A 642 -1.08 21.19 -0.10
C MET A 642 -0.68 20.82 1.33
N VAL A 643 -0.59 19.52 1.63
CA VAL A 643 -0.30 18.99 2.98
C VAL A 643 1.20 19.01 3.26
N ALA A 644 1.98 18.40 2.36
CA ALA A 644 3.43 18.24 2.49
C ALA A 644 4.06 18.00 1.11
N MET A 645 5.32 18.39 0.94
CA MET A 645 6.15 17.89 -0.17
C MET A 645 7.22 16.91 0.34
N SER A 646 7.54 15.91 -0.47
CA SER A 646 8.57 14.90 -0.14
C SER A 646 10.00 15.40 -0.49
N GLY A 647 10.96 14.47 -0.56
CA GLY A 647 12.29 14.73 -1.13
C GLY A 647 12.31 14.45 -2.63
N GLY A 648 13.21 15.12 -3.36
CA GLY A 648 13.39 14.97 -4.80
C GLY A 648 14.87 15.01 -5.19
N ALA A 649 15.24 14.48 -6.36
CA ALA A 649 16.63 14.48 -6.83
C ALA A 649 17.27 15.89 -6.97
N GLU A 650 16.46 16.93 -7.16
CA GLU A 650 16.84 18.36 -7.18
C GLU A 650 16.50 19.11 -5.88
N ASN A 651 15.90 18.46 -4.88
CA ASN A 651 15.62 19.09 -3.59
C ASN A 651 16.94 19.45 -2.88
N THR A 652 17.04 20.67 -2.32
CA THR A 652 18.27 21.18 -1.70
C THR A 652 18.82 20.27 -0.59
N ARG A 653 17.95 19.64 0.22
CA ARG A 653 18.38 18.71 1.29
C ARG A 653 18.90 17.40 0.70
N MET A 654 18.25 16.86 -0.33
CA MET A 654 18.67 15.62 -0.97
C MET A 654 20.01 15.77 -1.71
N MET A 655 20.19 16.85 -2.48
CA MET A 655 21.47 17.18 -3.13
C MET A 655 22.62 17.38 -2.14
N ALA A 656 22.32 17.79 -0.91
CA ALA A 656 23.31 17.94 0.16
C ALA A 656 23.59 16.64 0.95
N GLY A 657 22.98 15.51 0.57
CA GLY A 657 23.13 14.23 1.25
C GLY A 657 22.46 14.17 2.63
N VAL A 658 21.42 14.99 2.88
CA VAL A 658 20.67 14.93 4.14
C VAL A 658 19.82 13.67 4.18
N GLY A 659 20.07 12.81 5.18
CA GLY A 659 19.27 11.66 5.53
C GLY A 659 18.55 11.84 6.86
N ILE A 660 17.45 11.09 7.04
CA ILE A 660 16.81 10.89 8.35
C ILE A 660 16.54 9.37 8.46
N PRO A 661 17.23 8.64 9.37
CA PRO A 661 18.28 9.12 10.28
C PRO A 661 19.54 9.62 9.56
N ALA A 662 20.42 10.33 10.28
CA ALA A 662 21.70 10.81 9.74
C ALA A 662 22.50 9.69 9.06
N GLY A 663 23.11 9.98 7.92
CA GLY A 663 23.86 9.03 7.10
C GLY A 663 23.02 8.00 6.33
N SER A 664 21.68 8.11 6.33
CA SER A 664 20.82 7.21 5.55
C SER A 664 20.89 7.45 4.04
N ASN A 665 21.03 8.71 3.63
CA ASN A 665 21.01 9.15 2.24
C ASN A 665 22.31 8.72 1.53
N LYS A 666 22.17 7.89 0.49
CA LYS A 666 23.28 7.46 -0.37
C LYS A 666 23.57 8.49 -1.46
N GLU A 667 22.51 8.97 -2.11
CA GLU A 667 22.54 9.94 -3.19
C GLU A 667 21.18 10.65 -3.32
N ALA A 668 21.15 11.80 -4.00
CA ALA A 668 19.91 12.51 -4.24
C ALA A 668 18.99 11.68 -5.16
N GLY A 669 17.75 11.45 -4.72
CA GLY A 669 16.73 10.70 -5.44
C GLY A 669 15.34 11.19 -5.07
N SER A 670 14.34 10.72 -5.80
CA SER A 670 12.94 11.02 -5.54
C SER A 670 12.38 10.16 -4.40
N HIS A 671 11.38 10.71 -3.70
CA HIS A 671 10.66 10.06 -2.59
C HIS A 671 9.17 10.07 -2.90
N GLU A 672 8.47 8.95 -2.76
CA GLU A 672 7.04 8.85 -3.02
C GLU A 672 6.13 8.87 -1.78
N PHE A 673 4.83 9.01 -2.02
CA PHE A 673 3.75 8.95 -1.04
C PHE A 673 2.67 7.98 -1.54
N SER A 674 2.17 7.08 -0.68
CA SER A 674 1.22 6.02 -1.14
C SER A 674 0.18 5.55 -0.11
N GLY A 675 0.42 5.80 1.17
CA GLY A 675 -0.37 5.27 2.28
C GLY A 675 -1.09 6.37 3.07
N VAL A 676 -2.40 6.19 3.25
CA VAL A 676 -3.25 7.04 4.10
C VAL A 676 -4.24 6.19 4.93
N PHE A 677 -4.50 6.58 6.18
CA PHE A 677 -5.55 5.94 7.00
C PHE A 677 -6.14 6.87 8.09
N ASP A 678 -7.46 6.86 8.30
CA ASP A 678 -8.12 7.66 9.34
C ASP A 678 -8.14 6.96 10.72
N LEU A 679 -7.42 7.51 11.70
CA LEU A 679 -7.36 7.03 13.09
C LEU A 679 -8.50 7.58 13.97
N SER A 680 -9.31 8.51 13.47
CA SER A 680 -10.11 9.41 14.31
C SER A 680 -11.15 8.72 15.17
N GLY A 681 -11.91 7.75 14.63
CA GLY A 681 -12.90 6.96 15.36
C GLY A 681 -12.28 6.08 16.45
N LEU A 682 -11.03 5.62 16.24
CA LEU A 682 -10.25 4.89 17.26
C LEU A 682 -9.89 5.82 18.44
N LEU A 683 -9.70 7.12 18.19
CA LEU A 683 -9.24 8.11 19.18
C LEU A 683 -10.37 8.99 19.75
N ARG A 684 -11.54 8.98 19.13
CA ARG A 684 -12.68 9.83 19.50
C ARG A 684 -13.15 9.58 20.93
N LYS A 685 -13.35 10.66 21.67
CA LYS A 685 -13.88 10.65 23.04
C LYS A 685 -15.25 11.29 23.11
N SER A 686 -16.16 10.63 23.82
CA SER A 686 -17.48 11.16 24.18
C SER A 686 -17.60 11.22 25.69
N ARG A 687 -17.95 12.41 26.23
CA ARG A 687 -18.10 12.66 27.68
C ARG A 687 -16.88 12.29 28.54
N GLY A 688 -15.68 12.33 27.95
CA GLY A 688 -14.40 12.06 28.62
C GLY A 688 -13.90 10.62 28.53
N SER A 689 -14.68 9.69 27.98
CA SER A 689 -14.27 8.31 27.69
C SER A 689 -14.14 8.09 26.19
N PHE A 690 -13.36 7.09 25.76
CA PHE A 690 -13.35 6.67 24.35
C PHE A 690 -14.75 6.20 23.92
N ALA A 691 -15.13 6.53 22.68
CA ALA A 691 -16.47 6.23 22.17
C ALA A 691 -16.59 4.82 21.59
N LEU A 692 -15.50 4.31 20.99
CA LEU A 692 -15.39 2.95 20.43
C LEU A 692 -14.71 2.00 21.44
N GLY A 693 -15.33 0.85 21.71
CA GLY A 693 -14.75 -0.27 22.46
C GLY A 693 -14.04 -1.30 21.55
N ALA A 694 -13.10 -2.06 22.09
CA ALA A 694 -12.28 -2.99 21.31
C ALA A 694 -13.00 -4.28 20.85
N ASN A 695 -14.20 -4.55 21.39
CA ASN A 695 -15.07 -5.64 20.92
C ASN A 695 -16.10 -5.16 19.90
N GLU A 696 -16.16 -3.86 19.61
CA GLU A 696 -16.97 -3.33 18.51
C GLU A 696 -16.29 -3.62 17.16
N LYS A 697 -17.05 -3.50 16.08
CA LYS A 697 -16.68 -3.94 14.72
C LYS A 697 -16.66 -2.77 13.75
N GLY A 698 -16.12 -2.95 12.53
CA GLY A 698 -15.72 -1.83 11.68
C GLY A 698 -16.82 -0.79 11.41
N TYR A 699 -18.09 -1.21 11.34
CA TYR A 699 -19.21 -0.30 11.15
C TYR A 699 -19.35 0.72 12.30
N ARG A 700 -18.94 0.33 13.51
CA ARG A 700 -18.85 1.20 14.69
C ARG A 700 -17.67 2.16 14.60
N LYS A 701 -16.51 1.75 14.04
CA LYS A 701 -15.40 2.67 13.75
C LYS A 701 -15.85 3.71 12.72
N ARG A 702 -16.38 3.29 11.56
CA ARG A 702 -16.90 4.19 10.51
C ARG A 702 -17.98 5.15 11.04
N GLU A 703 -18.88 4.66 11.89
CA GLU A 703 -19.83 5.49 12.62
C GLU A 703 -19.18 6.57 13.51
N GLU A 704 -18.04 6.29 14.14
CA GLU A 704 -17.33 7.24 15.01
C GLU A 704 -16.40 8.16 14.22
N ASP A 705 -15.79 7.70 13.11
CA ASP A 705 -15.04 8.52 12.14
C ASP A 705 -15.93 9.65 11.58
N ALA A 706 -17.15 9.31 11.14
CA ALA A 706 -18.16 10.23 10.62
C ALA A 706 -18.66 11.28 11.63
N LYS A 707 -18.24 11.21 12.90
CA LYS A 707 -18.59 12.14 13.98
C LYS A 707 -17.40 13.04 14.38
N VAL A 708 -16.38 13.16 13.53
CA VAL A 708 -15.19 13.99 13.73
C VAL A 708 -15.06 14.98 12.57
N GLU A 709 -15.06 16.28 12.88
CA GLU A 709 -14.84 17.35 11.91
C GLU A 709 -13.43 17.26 11.30
N LEU A 710 -13.25 17.74 10.07
CA LEU A 710 -12.00 17.57 9.32
C LEU A 710 -10.76 18.07 10.07
N ASN A 711 -10.83 19.27 10.65
CA ASN A 711 -9.75 19.87 11.44
C ASN A 711 -9.55 19.23 12.84
N ASP A 712 -10.36 18.24 13.20
CA ASP A 712 -10.18 17.40 14.39
C ASP A 712 -9.72 15.98 14.07
N LYS A 713 -9.56 15.63 12.78
CA LYS A 713 -9.07 14.33 12.33
C LYS A 713 -7.62 14.07 12.75
N TYR A 714 -7.30 12.78 12.84
CA TYR A 714 -5.94 12.24 12.99
C TYR A 714 -5.70 11.34 11.78
N ILE A 715 -5.13 11.89 10.72
CA ILE A 715 -4.88 11.20 9.46
C ILE A 715 -3.45 10.66 9.51
N MET A 716 -3.28 9.36 9.34
CA MET A 716 -1.96 8.76 9.19
C MET A 716 -1.54 8.88 7.72
N ILE A 717 -0.30 9.30 7.48
CA ILE A 717 0.33 9.40 6.14
C ILE A 717 1.74 8.82 6.20
N ASN A 718 2.23 8.24 5.11
CA ASN A 718 3.60 7.75 4.96
C ASN A 718 4.52 8.76 4.26
N VAL A 719 5.77 8.35 4.00
CA VAL A 719 6.62 8.79 2.90
C VAL A 719 7.66 7.69 2.68
N GLN A 720 7.85 7.29 1.44
CA GLN A 720 8.86 6.32 1.02
C GLN A 720 10.15 7.07 0.64
N ALA A 721 11.32 6.51 0.95
CA ALA A 721 12.60 7.12 0.60
C ALA A 721 13.59 6.04 0.15
N ALA A 722 13.45 5.58 -1.09
CA ALA A 722 14.23 4.46 -1.63
C ALA A 722 15.75 4.72 -1.61
N ASN A 723 16.17 5.96 -1.89
CA ASN A 723 17.57 6.41 -1.84
C ASN A 723 18.17 6.46 -0.42
N PHE A 724 17.35 6.30 0.63
CA PHE A 724 17.83 6.14 1.99
C PHE A 724 18.14 4.65 2.24
N GLU A 725 19.33 4.18 1.85
CA GLU A 725 19.75 2.77 2.01
C GLU A 725 21.09 2.60 2.75
N HIS A 726 21.63 3.67 3.34
CA HIS A 726 22.94 3.72 3.99
C HIS A 726 22.87 3.85 5.53
N GLY A 727 24.04 3.93 6.18
CA GLY A 727 24.18 4.11 7.63
C GLY A 727 23.43 3.07 8.46
N ALA A 728 22.60 3.54 9.39
CA ALA A 728 21.83 2.69 10.30
C ALA A 728 20.91 1.69 9.58
N LEU A 729 20.32 2.08 8.44
CA LEU A 729 19.37 1.24 7.69
C LEU A 729 20.07 -0.04 7.19
N LYS A 730 21.22 0.14 6.53
CA LYS A 730 22.07 -0.94 6.03
C LYS A 730 22.56 -1.88 7.15
N HIS A 731 23.01 -1.31 8.27
CA HIS A 731 23.60 -2.08 9.38
C HIS A 731 22.58 -2.82 10.25
N PHE A 732 21.36 -2.29 10.38
CA PHE A 732 20.26 -2.95 11.08
C PHE A 732 19.38 -3.83 10.17
N GLY A 733 19.70 -3.92 8.87
CA GLY A 733 18.97 -4.75 7.92
C GLY A 733 17.55 -4.24 7.65
N ALA A 734 17.39 -2.91 7.64
CA ALA A 734 16.14 -2.22 7.33
C ALA A 734 15.84 -2.15 5.84
N ASP A 735 16.81 -2.46 4.99
CA ASP A 735 16.73 -2.31 3.53
C ASP A 735 16.79 -0.83 3.11
N THR A 736 15.63 -0.18 3.06
CA THR A 736 15.40 1.19 2.59
C THR A 736 14.82 2.08 3.70
N GLY A 737 14.55 3.35 3.39
CA GLY A 737 14.10 4.37 4.33
C GLY A 737 12.68 4.85 4.11
N GLY A 738 12.22 5.67 5.05
CA GLY A 738 10.88 6.28 5.04
C GLY A 738 10.38 6.61 6.44
N GLN A 739 9.18 7.20 6.51
CA GLN A 739 8.51 7.52 7.78
C GLN A 739 7.01 7.23 7.69
N ILE A 740 6.42 6.91 8.85
CA ILE A 740 4.97 7.00 9.06
C ILE A 740 4.71 8.13 10.04
N MET A 741 3.75 8.97 9.70
CA MET A 741 3.45 10.24 10.35
C MET A 741 1.96 10.38 10.62
N ILE A 742 1.61 11.28 11.53
CA ILE A 742 0.23 11.74 11.72
C ILE A 742 0.16 13.20 11.29
N TYR A 743 -0.74 13.48 10.35
CA TYR A 743 -1.20 14.80 9.95
C TYR A 743 -2.48 15.14 10.72
N LYS A 744 -2.55 16.36 11.26
CA LYS A 744 -3.79 16.94 11.80
C LYS A 744 -4.18 18.18 10.97
N PRO A 745 -5.28 18.15 10.19
CA PRO A 745 -5.68 19.26 9.33
C PRO A 745 -5.97 20.56 10.08
N ARG A 746 -5.70 21.67 9.39
CA ARG A 746 -6.02 23.05 9.79
C ARG A 746 -6.39 23.86 8.53
N LEU A 747 -7.49 23.45 7.91
CA LEU A 747 -8.03 24.06 6.69
C LEU A 747 -8.92 25.29 7.01
N PRO A 748 -9.12 26.22 6.05
CA PRO A 748 -9.85 27.48 6.25
C PRO A 748 -11.33 27.39 6.66
#